data_AF-A0A496C656-F1
#
_entry.id   AF-A0A496C656-F1
#
_cell.length_a   1.000
_cell.length_b   1.000
_cell.length_c   1.000
_cell.angle_alpha   90.00
_cell.angle_beta   90.00
_cell.angle_gamma   90.00
#
_symmetry.space_group_name_H-M   'P 1'
#
loop_
_entity.id
_entity.type
_entity.pdbx_description
1 polymer ?
#
loop_
_entity_poly.entity_id
_entity_poly.type
_entity_poly.pdbx_seq_one_letter_code
_entity_poly.pdbx_strand_id
1 'polypeptide(L)'
;MKTLSLYIDRWYIAAAVCYDNIPRRIDLPNREDRIWLYFYEDINNDRVIYGKSYQKHYLDKELHYYGDIFSKVVKEDETFKRFGKDVSLKEIFKASDILEHLTRDFNENEKIDTYISFSVDVSYAAQKVFLDILEENNFVIKESVARISHLAVELSNKKGLLNDSNCILVITACNENLRYVVYKQSNNVFVRQGNEGLLRGYGTDLRGRALLEQIVWQINNSTKFLRKEEEEEEINRLNQNLARWLLQLDNTKFGRPVIYNDITFSRAPHNKQNATILKNVIEERTKTIVNDVVDNIVQYVKELDIVFSDISHIIFIGDSFKNSMFKEELLQRYPVTPNNIVAFGNKDIPEIVGIYSQMDLSQFDSLRKNIENLSYEQLEQIKIAEEDRKAREAALKKQEEIDLANAAMREDERKFNAAIVDAESYEKKGDYSSMIDLLNIALTLKPDDKEVKKMLDEANRKLSEIKVKNEQYNKTIRMAQDALNSQRWQDAYSKSEAALELRPDSSEAKRILTESQRKIKLTESLKEFLLRADTFIGQKLYKEALEELNKAKHADSNNKEIEERISKIQNIQKKHKEELGLLEQELTKAEKEDNFDIAIEICNKLIDKDIQNPRKWNEHIVYLKERRNKYLKDIELFESLKIKINEASFNEHWEELIELCNKALSIKSDDSIKRYLEKAQDKFKLIQDQKNFESLVSNVKTFIADRQWPEAKEIIKVLHGKYPDRSDIIRNLRKQIFDAEEAWEDKLSGKKHISSPMPNNTEEYGKPPVKIDRPSKDSSFDDFFGSDSPKGNSLGQNKGKSVPSNTNSQKKESSGDSFFDSDSSKLEKSKQKQHTKPSAKDDFFKS
;
A
#
# COMPACT_ATOMS: atom_id res chain seq x y z
N MET A 1 60.52 15.17 17.12
CA MET A 1 59.60 16.30 16.86
C MET A 1 58.18 15.85 17.17
N LYS A 2 57.33 16.72 17.73
CA LYS A 2 55.90 16.42 17.92
C LYS A 2 55.11 16.80 16.67
N THR A 3 54.17 15.97 16.25
CA THR A 3 53.15 16.33 15.24
C THR A 3 51.78 15.85 15.68
N LEU A 4 50.72 16.51 15.22
CA LEU A 4 49.34 16.10 15.46
C LEU A 4 48.80 15.34 14.24
N SER A 5 48.15 14.21 14.47
CA SER A 5 47.45 13.42 13.45
C SER A 5 45.98 13.29 13.82
N LEU A 6 45.08 13.68 12.91
CA LEU A 6 43.63 13.70 13.12
C LEU A 6 42.92 12.77 12.12
N TYR A 7 41.96 11.99 12.61
CA TYR A 7 40.87 11.45 11.79
C TYR A 7 39.60 12.26 12.07
N ILE A 8 39.03 12.83 11.03
CA ILE A 8 37.82 13.65 11.09
C ILE A 8 36.67 12.87 10.48
N ASP A 9 35.79 12.33 11.32
CA ASP A 9 34.55 11.72 10.91
C ASP A 9 33.36 12.70 11.03
N ARG A 10 32.25 12.37 10.37
CA ARG A 10 30.98 13.11 10.47
C ARG A 10 30.55 13.35 11.92
N TRP A 11 30.80 12.41 12.83
CA TRP A 11 30.31 12.46 14.21
C TRP A 11 31.39 12.59 15.29
N TYR A 12 32.68 12.51 14.94
CA TYR A 12 33.76 12.60 15.93
C TYR A 12 35.12 12.97 15.33
N ILE A 13 36.00 13.49 16.18
CA ILE A 13 37.43 13.62 15.91
C ILE A 13 38.18 12.59 16.77
N ALA A 14 39.01 11.76 16.13
CA ALA A 14 39.98 10.91 16.80
C ALA A 14 41.40 11.49 16.56
N ALA A 15 42.16 11.69 17.62
CA ALA A 15 43.42 12.41 17.58
C ALA A 15 44.59 11.60 18.16
N ALA A 16 45.76 11.75 17.55
CA ALA A 16 47.03 11.20 18.01
C ALA A 16 48.13 12.26 17.99
N VAL A 17 48.89 12.38 19.06
CA VAL A 17 50.17 13.12 19.05
C VAL A 17 51.28 12.13 18.76
N CYS A 18 52.00 12.35 17.67
CA CYS A 18 53.15 11.54 17.30
C CYS A 18 54.39 12.06 18.02
N TYR A 19 54.92 11.24 18.93
CA TYR A 19 56.18 11.46 19.61
C TYR A 19 57.25 10.63 18.92
N ASP A 20 58.11 11.27 18.13
CA ASP A 20 59.21 10.64 17.39
C ASP A 20 58.77 9.38 16.63
N ASN A 21 57.75 9.57 15.77
CA ASN A 21 57.10 8.54 14.95
C ASN A 21 56.28 7.48 15.71
N ILE A 22 56.11 7.60 17.02
CA ILE A 22 55.22 6.77 17.84
C ILE A 22 53.91 7.55 18.14
N PRO A 23 52.76 7.19 17.55
CA PRO A 23 51.49 7.84 17.86
C PRO A 23 51.00 7.48 19.27
N ARG A 24 50.48 8.48 19.98
CA ARG A 24 49.81 8.35 21.28
C ARG A 24 48.44 9.02 21.24
N ARG A 25 47.42 8.41 21.83
CA ARG A 25 46.09 9.03 22.00
C ARG A 25 46.20 10.28 22.86
N ILE A 26 45.39 11.30 22.57
CA ILE A 26 45.17 12.43 23.50
C ILE A 26 44.21 12.00 24.62
N ASP A 27 44.53 12.39 25.86
CA ASP A 27 43.66 12.21 27.03
C ASP A 27 42.68 13.38 27.18
N LEU A 28 41.41 13.15 26.84
CA LEU A 28 40.34 14.14 26.93
C LEU A 28 39.81 14.31 28.37
N PRO A 29 39.43 15.52 28.80
CA PRO A 29 38.98 15.77 30.18
C PRO A 29 37.68 15.05 30.55
N ASN A 30 36.80 14.81 29.56
CA ASN A 30 35.57 14.05 29.72
C ASN A 30 35.80 12.52 29.79
N ARG A 31 37.05 12.05 29.67
CA ARG A 31 37.48 10.64 29.66
C ARG A 31 36.93 9.79 28.51
N GLU A 32 36.36 10.42 27.48
CA GLU A 32 36.06 9.73 26.22
C GLU A 32 37.39 9.43 25.51
N ASP A 33 37.60 8.24 24.97
CA ASP A 33 36.92 7.88 23.73
C ASP A 33 37.53 8.71 22.59
N ARG A 34 36.75 9.70 22.14
CA ARG A 34 37.00 10.62 21.03
C ARG A 34 36.37 11.96 21.38
N ILE A 35 36.67 13.00 20.61
CA ILE A 35 35.90 14.23 20.65
C ILE A 35 34.61 13.99 19.86
N TRP A 36 33.53 13.58 20.54
CA TRP A 36 32.24 13.36 19.90
C TRP A 36 31.56 14.69 19.58
N LEU A 37 31.21 14.89 18.31
CA LEU A 37 30.69 16.15 17.76
C LEU A 37 29.18 16.31 17.98
N TYR A 38 28.74 16.04 19.20
CA TYR A 38 27.42 16.39 19.72
C TYR A 38 27.60 17.41 20.84
N PHE A 39 26.92 18.53 20.73
CA PHE A 39 27.16 19.72 21.54
C PHE A 39 25.88 20.13 22.26
N TYR A 40 26.02 20.54 23.52
CA TYR A 40 24.99 21.21 24.29
C TYR A 40 25.35 22.68 24.48
N GLU A 41 24.41 23.57 24.15
CA GLU A 41 24.47 25.01 24.33
C GLU A 41 23.79 25.38 25.67
N ASP A 42 24.59 25.55 26.72
CA ASP A 42 24.10 26.00 28.02
C ASP A 42 24.02 27.53 28.04
N ILE A 43 22.89 28.06 27.58
CA ILE A 43 22.58 29.50 27.60
C ILE A 43 22.61 30.10 29.02
N ASN A 44 22.35 29.30 30.07
CA ASN A 44 22.28 29.80 31.44
C ASN A 44 23.67 30.05 32.05
N ASN A 45 24.64 29.20 31.69
CA ASN A 45 26.04 29.32 32.14
C ASN A 45 26.99 29.89 31.07
N ASP A 46 26.45 30.21 29.88
CA ASP A 46 27.12 30.72 28.68
C ASP A 46 28.29 29.84 28.19
N ARG A 47 27.99 28.55 27.97
CA ARG A 47 28.99 27.52 27.61
C ARG A 47 28.47 26.63 26.49
N VAL A 48 29.39 26.13 25.67
CA VAL A 48 29.14 24.99 24.79
C VAL A 48 29.91 23.79 25.31
N ILE A 49 29.27 22.63 25.44
CA ILE A 49 29.88 21.41 25.98
C ILE A 49 29.71 20.29 24.94
N TYR A 50 30.80 19.64 24.53
CA TYR A 50 30.74 18.48 23.64
C TYR A 50 30.77 17.15 24.43
N GLY A 51 30.23 16.08 23.84
CA GLY A 51 30.34 14.73 24.39
C GLY A 51 29.25 13.78 23.90
N LYS A 52 29.49 12.47 23.97
CA LYS A 52 28.58 11.45 23.43
C LYS A 52 27.22 11.41 24.14
N SER A 53 27.15 11.85 25.39
CA SER A 53 25.89 11.98 26.14
C SER A 53 24.83 12.82 25.41
N TYR A 54 25.27 13.83 24.64
CA TYR A 54 24.37 14.75 23.93
C TYR A 54 23.84 14.19 22.61
N GLN A 55 24.37 13.05 22.14
CA GLN A 55 23.88 12.34 20.94
C GLN A 55 22.37 12.07 21.03
N LYS A 56 21.88 11.67 22.20
CA LYS A 56 20.45 11.41 22.41
C LYS A 56 19.62 12.67 22.12
N HIS A 57 19.92 13.75 22.82
CA HIS A 57 19.11 14.97 22.81
C HIS A 57 19.07 15.60 21.40
N TYR A 58 20.19 15.54 20.68
CA TYR A 58 20.25 15.89 19.25
C TYR A 58 19.34 15.00 18.38
N LEU A 59 19.39 13.66 18.55
CA LEU A 59 18.56 12.73 17.76
C LEU A 59 17.06 12.80 18.12
N ASP A 60 16.73 13.15 19.35
CA ASP A 60 15.37 13.45 19.81
C ASP A 60 14.92 14.89 19.44
N LYS A 61 15.77 15.65 18.72
CA LYS A 61 15.53 16.99 18.15
C LYS A 61 15.19 18.05 19.22
N GLU A 62 15.81 17.94 20.40
CA GLU A 62 15.70 18.93 21.49
C GLU A 62 16.41 20.25 21.13
N LEU A 63 15.85 21.38 21.60
CA LEU A 63 16.48 22.71 21.43
C LEU A 63 17.81 22.79 22.18
N HIS A 64 18.74 23.60 21.67
CA HIS A 64 20.07 23.83 22.25
C HIS A 64 21.01 22.60 22.19
N TYR A 65 20.69 21.61 21.36
CA TYR A 65 21.56 20.48 21.04
C TYR A 65 21.92 20.43 19.56
N TYR A 66 23.21 20.35 19.26
CA TYR A 66 23.75 20.39 17.91
C TYR A 66 24.53 19.10 17.60
N GLY A 67 24.52 18.73 16.32
CA GLY A 67 25.18 17.55 15.77
C GLY A 67 25.20 17.65 14.24
N ASP A 68 25.88 16.71 13.58
CA ASP A 68 26.18 16.78 12.14
C ASP A 68 26.85 18.11 11.73
N ILE A 69 27.73 18.61 12.60
CA ILE A 69 28.28 19.99 12.54
C ILE A 69 28.87 20.30 11.17
N PHE A 70 29.52 19.34 10.52
CA PHE A 70 30.11 19.53 9.19
C PHE A 70 29.08 19.84 8.09
N SER A 71 27.81 19.40 8.19
CA SER A 71 26.76 19.80 7.24
C SER A 71 26.17 21.19 7.53
N LYS A 72 26.53 21.79 8.68
CA LYS A 72 26.03 23.08 9.16
C LYS A 72 27.05 24.22 9.08
N VAL A 73 28.32 24.00 9.47
CA VAL A 73 29.35 25.07 9.52
C VAL A 73 29.75 25.63 8.15
N VAL A 74 29.37 24.95 7.06
CA VAL A 74 29.50 25.47 5.69
C VAL A 74 28.52 26.59 5.37
N LYS A 75 27.45 26.74 6.15
CA LYS A 75 26.40 27.75 5.95
C LYS A 75 26.70 29.04 6.70
N GLU A 76 26.20 30.16 6.20
CA GLU A 76 26.39 31.46 6.84
C GLU A 76 25.32 31.77 7.92
N ASP A 77 24.15 31.15 7.86
CA ASP A 77 23.01 31.45 8.77
C ASP A 77 22.83 30.47 9.94
N GLU A 78 23.61 29.39 10.01
CA GLU A 78 23.64 28.49 11.17
C GLU A 78 24.39 29.14 12.35
N THR A 79 23.70 29.33 13.48
CA THR A 79 24.20 30.05 14.65
C THR A 79 23.85 29.36 15.98
N PHE A 80 24.54 29.78 17.05
CA PHE A 80 24.23 29.45 18.45
C PHE A 80 24.37 30.71 19.32
N LYS A 81 23.75 30.73 20.51
CA LYS A 81 23.90 31.85 21.46
C LYS A 81 25.22 31.77 22.20
N ARG A 82 25.91 32.91 22.27
CA ARG A 82 27.00 33.16 23.23
C ARG A 82 26.94 34.61 23.72
N PHE A 83 27.12 34.85 25.01
CA PHE A 83 26.91 36.15 25.67
C PHE A 83 25.57 36.82 25.29
N GLY A 84 24.51 36.00 25.10
CA GLY A 84 23.17 36.44 24.67
C GLY A 84 23.03 36.85 23.19
N LYS A 85 24.09 36.73 22.38
CA LYS A 85 24.11 37.09 20.95
C LYS A 85 24.20 35.84 20.08
N ASP A 86 23.69 35.91 18.86
CA ASP A 86 23.91 34.87 17.85
C ASP A 86 25.34 34.95 17.32
N VAL A 87 26.03 33.81 17.35
CA VAL A 87 27.41 33.62 16.88
C VAL A 87 27.41 32.52 15.82
N SER A 88 28.20 32.69 14.75
CA SER A 88 28.31 31.69 13.67
C SER A 88 28.75 30.34 14.21
N LEU A 89 28.12 29.26 13.75
CA LEU A 89 28.43 27.89 14.18
C LEU A 89 29.90 27.48 13.93
N LYS A 90 30.63 28.18 13.05
CA LYS A 90 32.08 27.98 12.85
C LYS A 90 32.88 28.12 14.16
N GLU A 91 32.47 29.03 15.05
CA GLU A 91 33.10 29.23 16.37
C GLU A 91 32.86 28.08 17.36
N ILE A 92 31.99 27.10 17.06
CA ILE A 92 31.59 26.07 18.05
C ILE A 92 32.77 25.23 18.57
N PHE A 93 33.77 24.95 17.72
CA PHE A 93 34.99 24.23 18.11
C PHE A 93 35.86 25.01 19.11
N LYS A 94 35.79 26.35 19.07
CA LYS A 94 36.49 27.27 19.95
C LYS A 94 35.65 27.67 21.18
N ALA A 95 34.33 27.53 21.09
CA ALA A 95 33.39 27.77 22.18
C ALA A 95 33.20 26.58 23.13
N SER A 96 33.75 25.42 22.77
CA SER A 96 33.66 24.13 23.48
C SER A 96 35.02 23.53 23.83
N ASP A 97 36.07 24.36 23.76
CA ASP A 97 37.45 24.06 24.15
C ASP A 97 38.11 22.87 23.40
N ILE A 98 37.48 22.38 22.32
CA ILE A 98 37.99 21.28 21.47
C ILE A 98 39.39 21.58 20.94
N LEU A 99 39.62 22.82 20.49
CA LEU A 99 40.93 23.23 19.97
C LEU A 99 41.99 23.23 21.08
N GLU A 100 41.66 23.68 22.29
CA GLU A 100 42.56 23.63 23.45
C GLU A 100 42.88 22.19 23.87
N HIS A 101 41.87 21.29 23.86
CA HIS A 101 42.07 19.88 24.16
C HIS A 101 42.96 19.16 23.12
N LEU A 102 42.99 19.64 21.86
CA LEU A 102 43.92 19.16 20.84
C LEU A 102 45.34 19.73 21.00
N THR A 103 45.50 20.95 21.53
CA THR A 103 46.82 21.59 21.75
C THR A 103 47.46 21.28 23.10
N ARG A 104 46.72 20.69 24.06
CA ARG A 104 47.14 20.41 25.45
C ARG A 104 48.52 19.75 25.64
N ASP A 105 48.97 18.98 24.65
CA ASP A 105 50.25 18.26 24.66
C ASP A 105 51.43 19.08 24.11
N PHE A 106 51.19 20.29 23.60
CA PHE A 106 52.18 21.19 22.98
C PHE A 106 52.44 22.42 23.88
N ASN A 107 53.45 23.24 23.52
CA ASN A 107 53.74 24.45 24.30
C ASN A 107 52.77 25.59 23.92
N GLU A 108 52.53 26.51 24.85
CA GLU A 108 51.68 27.69 24.60
C GLU A 108 52.20 28.50 23.40
N ASN A 109 51.33 28.76 22.42
CA ASN A 109 51.63 29.47 21.16
C ASN A 109 52.65 28.76 20.23
N GLU A 110 52.94 27.47 20.44
CA GLU A 110 53.67 26.65 19.47
C GLU A 110 52.83 26.42 18.20
N LYS A 111 53.46 26.46 17.02
CA LYS A 111 52.80 26.10 15.76
C LYS A 111 52.75 24.58 15.61
N ILE A 112 51.56 24.02 15.49
CA ILE A 112 51.36 22.56 15.56
C ILE A 112 51.29 21.96 14.16
N ASP A 113 52.38 21.33 13.74
CA ASP A 113 52.45 20.58 12.48
C ASP A 113 51.43 19.42 12.48
N THR A 114 50.42 19.53 11.60
CA THR A 114 49.18 18.73 11.66
C THR A 114 48.89 17.99 10.35
N TYR A 115 48.49 16.72 10.47
CA TYR A 115 48.13 15.81 9.38
C TYR A 115 46.68 15.34 9.57
N ILE A 116 45.87 15.33 8.50
CA ILE A 116 44.41 15.15 8.63
C ILE A 116 43.89 14.14 7.61
N SER A 117 43.18 13.11 8.09
CA SER A 117 42.40 12.20 7.25
C SER A 117 40.93 12.50 7.44
N PHE A 118 40.29 13.08 6.44
CA PHE A 118 38.83 13.21 6.43
C PHE A 118 38.14 11.90 6.05
N SER A 119 37.02 11.64 6.71
CA SER A 119 36.03 10.65 6.28
C SER A 119 35.32 11.13 5.01
N VAL A 120 34.94 10.21 4.12
CA VAL A 120 34.25 10.53 2.85
C VAL A 120 32.81 11.02 3.08
N ASP A 121 32.34 10.92 4.32
CA ASP A 121 31.06 11.46 4.80
C ASP A 121 31.15 12.96 5.20
N VAL A 122 32.33 13.58 5.11
CA VAL A 122 32.56 15.04 5.27
C VAL A 122 32.77 15.67 3.88
N SER A 123 31.92 16.63 3.47
CA SER A 123 31.98 17.28 2.15
C SER A 123 33.23 18.15 1.97
N TYR A 124 33.73 18.33 0.74
CA TYR A 124 34.95 19.11 0.50
C TYR A 124 34.82 20.57 0.96
N ALA A 125 33.63 21.17 0.85
CA ALA A 125 33.32 22.46 1.47
C ALA A 125 33.52 22.45 3.00
N ALA A 126 33.05 21.41 3.69
CA ALA A 126 33.20 21.28 5.15
C ALA A 126 34.64 20.95 5.56
N GLN A 127 35.37 20.20 4.74
CA GLN A 127 36.80 19.97 4.91
C GLN A 127 37.55 21.31 4.86
N LYS A 128 37.34 22.12 3.81
CA LYS A 128 37.99 23.43 3.66
C LYS A 128 37.67 24.36 4.83
N VAL A 129 36.40 24.54 5.19
CA VAL A 129 35.99 25.37 6.35
C VAL A 129 36.64 24.89 7.65
N PHE A 130 36.78 23.59 7.86
CA PHE A 130 37.45 23.06 9.06
C PHE A 130 38.98 23.23 9.02
N LEU A 131 39.61 23.13 7.86
CA LEU A 131 41.04 23.47 7.68
C LEU A 131 41.28 24.96 7.99
N ASP A 132 40.42 25.85 7.51
CA ASP A 132 40.51 27.29 7.77
C ASP A 132 40.40 27.60 9.27
N ILE A 133 39.42 26.99 9.97
CA ILE A 133 39.27 27.08 11.44
C ILE A 133 40.53 26.60 12.18
N LEU A 134 41.24 25.58 11.67
CA LEU A 134 42.48 25.11 12.26
C LEU A 134 43.66 26.06 11.98
N GLU A 135 43.81 26.56 10.76
CA GLU A 135 44.87 27.51 10.41
C GLU A 135 44.74 28.85 11.16
N GLU A 136 43.52 29.33 11.37
CA GLU A 136 43.19 30.50 12.22
C GLU A 136 43.55 30.30 13.71
N ASN A 137 43.75 29.06 14.16
CA ASN A 137 44.02 28.71 15.57
C ASN A 137 45.36 27.99 15.75
N ASN A 138 46.38 28.39 14.98
CA ASN A 138 47.81 27.99 15.07
C ASN A 138 48.18 26.55 14.65
N PHE A 139 47.26 25.78 14.07
CA PHE A 139 47.60 24.50 13.46
C PHE A 139 48.19 24.71 12.06
N VAL A 140 49.25 24.00 11.71
CA VAL A 140 49.95 24.08 10.41
C VAL A 140 49.69 22.82 9.61
N ILE A 141 48.76 22.89 8.66
CA ILE A 141 48.34 21.74 7.85
C ILE A 141 49.47 21.33 6.91
N LYS A 142 49.92 20.07 7.01
CA LYS A 142 50.93 19.49 6.10
C LYS A 142 50.28 18.76 4.93
N GLU A 143 49.31 17.91 5.23
CA GLU A 143 48.52 17.14 4.27
C GLU A 143 47.16 16.78 4.89
N SER A 144 46.12 16.80 4.06
CA SER A 144 44.70 16.62 4.42
C SER A 144 43.97 15.59 3.54
N VAL A 145 44.64 15.08 2.50
CA VAL A 145 44.04 14.37 1.36
C VAL A 145 43.94 12.85 1.52
N ALA A 146 44.90 12.21 2.20
CA ALA A 146 44.93 10.76 2.35
C ALA A 146 43.83 10.27 3.30
N ARG A 147 43.13 9.21 2.88
CA ARG A 147 42.01 8.62 3.62
C ARG A 147 42.48 7.51 4.56
N ILE A 148 41.77 7.30 5.66
CA ILE A 148 42.02 6.24 6.64
C ILE A 148 42.18 4.85 6.01
N SER A 149 41.48 4.58 4.89
CA SER A 149 41.59 3.34 4.12
C SER A 149 42.98 3.14 3.50
N HIS A 150 43.61 4.20 2.95
CA HIS A 150 44.99 4.18 2.45
C HIS A 150 46.00 4.14 3.60
N LEU A 151 45.78 4.93 4.66
CA LEU A 151 46.66 4.95 5.84
C LEU A 151 46.73 3.59 6.55
N ALA A 152 45.63 2.84 6.60
CA ALA A 152 45.62 1.48 7.16
C ALA A 152 46.38 0.46 6.30
N VAL A 153 46.41 0.63 4.97
CA VAL A 153 47.26 -0.15 4.07
C VAL A 153 48.73 0.14 4.37
N GLU A 154 49.13 1.42 4.45
CA GLU A 154 50.53 1.79 4.73
C GLU A 154 50.99 1.37 6.13
N LEU A 155 50.13 1.48 7.15
CA LEU A 155 50.44 0.95 8.49
C LEU A 155 50.62 -0.58 8.47
N SER A 156 49.80 -1.30 7.69
CA SER A 156 49.90 -2.76 7.55
C SER A 156 51.15 -3.17 6.77
N ASN A 157 51.51 -2.42 5.72
CA ASN A 157 52.75 -2.57 4.95
C ASN A 157 53.97 -2.40 5.85
N LYS A 158 54.04 -1.28 6.58
CA LYS A 158 55.14 -0.99 7.53
C LYS A 158 55.23 -2.01 8.67
N LYS A 159 54.13 -2.64 9.08
CA LYS A 159 54.10 -3.74 10.06
C LYS A 159 54.49 -5.12 9.46
N GLY A 160 54.77 -5.21 8.16
CA GLY A 160 55.11 -6.47 7.50
C GLY A 160 53.93 -7.45 7.36
N LEU A 161 52.70 -6.92 7.32
CA LEU A 161 51.45 -7.70 7.27
C LEU A 161 50.88 -7.89 5.85
N LEU A 162 51.58 -7.39 4.82
CA LEU A 162 51.14 -7.38 3.41
C LEU A 162 52.18 -8.00 2.47
N ASN A 163 52.91 -9.01 2.95
CA ASN A 163 53.93 -9.70 2.14
C ASN A 163 53.26 -10.39 0.93
N ASP A 164 53.89 -10.31 -0.25
CA ASP A 164 53.37 -10.84 -1.52
C ASP A 164 51.97 -10.30 -1.92
N SER A 165 51.61 -9.08 -1.49
CA SER A 165 50.30 -8.50 -1.83
C SER A 165 50.18 -8.10 -3.31
N ASN A 166 49.08 -8.48 -3.96
CA ASN A 166 48.69 -8.05 -5.32
C ASN A 166 47.61 -6.95 -5.21
N CYS A 167 46.34 -7.35 -5.09
CA CYS A 167 45.24 -6.47 -4.71
C CYS A 167 44.89 -6.64 -3.22
N ILE A 168 44.48 -5.56 -2.57
CA ILE A 168 44.13 -5.48 -1.15
C ILE A 168 42.73 -4.87 -1.04
N LEU A 169 41.78 -5.61 -0.46
CA LEU A 169 40.42 -5.14 -0.23
C LEU A 169 40.30 -4.51 1.16
N VAL A 170 40.08 -3.20 1.21
CA VAL A 170 39.90 -2.44 2.46
C VAL A 170 38.42 -2.17 2.68
N ILE A 171 37.91 -2.51 3.87
CA ILE A 171 36.50 -2.39 4.26
C ILE A 171 36.43 -1.60 5.57
N THR A 172 35.74 -0.46 5.53
CA THR A 172 35.73 0.58 6.56
C THR A 172 34.31 0.76 7.11
N ALA A 173 34.17 0.72 8.44
CA ALA A 173 32.94 0.84 9.20
C ALA A 173 33.19 1.70 10.46
N CYS A 174 33.63 2.94 10.21
CA CYS A 174 34.00 3.90 11.27
C CYS A 174 32.81 4.74 11.78
N ASN A 175 31.69 4.76 11.03
CA ASN A 175 30.47 5.51 11.29
C ASN A 175 29.22 4.68 10.89
N GLU A 176 28.07 5.29 10.61
CA GLU A 176 26.84 4.60 10.19
C GLU A 176 26.94 3.95 8.80
N ASN A 177 27.90 4.36 7.97
CA ASN A 177 28.08 3.91 6.59
C ASN A 177 29.23 2.90 6.50
N LEU A 178 29.01 1.81 5.76
CA LEU A 178 30.06 0.86 5.40
C LEU A 178 30.61 1.24 4.02
N ARG A 179 31.93 1.36 3.92
CA ARG A 179 32.66 1.73 2.70
C ARG A 179 33.68 0.67 2.34
N TYR A 180 33.92 0.44 1.06
CA TYR A 180 34.91 -0.56 0.61
C TYR A 180 35.62 -0.14 -0.66
N VAL A 181 36.86 -0.58 -0.80
CA VAL A 181 37.73 -0.20 -1.91
C VAL A 181 38.89 -1.18 -2.11
N VAL A 182 39.34 -1.34 -3.35
CA VAL A 182 40.56 -2.10 -3.65
C VAL A 182 41.74 -1.15 -3.88
N TYR A 183 42.86 -1.45 -3.22
CA TYR A 183 44.17 -0.88 -3.52
C TYR A 183 45.05 -1.92 -4.21
N LYS A 184 45.95 -1.46 -5.08
CA LYS A 184 46.99 -2.27 -5.73
C LYS A 184 48.33 -1.58 -5.61
N GLN A 185 49.38 -2.33 -5.28
CA GLN A 185 50.72 -1.77 -5.18
C GLN A 185 51.31 -1.52 -6.58
N SER A 186 51.89 -0.35 -6.80
CA SER A 186 52.56 0.02 -8.06
C SER A 186 53.69 1.00 -7.75
N ASN A 187 54.91 0.71 -8.23
CA ASN A 187 56.11 1.53 -7.95
C ASN A 187 56.30 1.86 -6.46
N ASN A 188 56.07 0.87 -5.58
CA ASN A 188 56.07 0.97 -4.11
C ASN A 188 54.98 1.86 -3.47
N VAL A 189 54.02 2.39 -4.23
CA VAL A 189 52.88 3.20 -3.74
C VAL A 189 51.56 2.42 -3.90
N PHE A 190 50.61 2.59 -2.97
CA PHE A 190 49.30 1.94 -3.05
C PHE A 190 48.27 2.78 -3.81
N VAL A 191 48.01 2.41 -5.06
CA VAL A 191 47.08 3.10 -5.95
C VAL A 191 45.67 2.55 -5.78
N ARG A 192 44.71 3.44 -5.53
CA ARG A 192 43.28 3.12 -5.39
C ARG A 192 42.70 2.75 -6.76
N GLN A 193 42.10 1.57 -6.89
CA GLN A 193 41.66 1.04 -8.21
C GLN A 193 40.31 1.58 -8.70
N GLY A 194 39.59 2.35 -7.88
CA GLY A 194 38.32 2.97 -8.27
C GLY A 194 37.84 4.02 -7.28
N ASN A 195 36.55 4.37 -7.36
CA ASN A 195 35.86 5.07 -6.26
C ASN A 195 35.52 4.10 -5.14
N GLU A 196 35.32 4.59 -3.92
CA GLU A 196 34.89 3.74 -2.80
C GLU A 196 33.40 3.42 -2.94
N GLY A 197 33.03 2.14 -2.80
CA GLY A 197 31.64 1.74 -2.65
C GLY A 197 31.07 2.20 -1.30
N LEU A 198 29.74 2.29 -1.24
CA LEU A 198 29.01 2.85 -0.10
C LEU A 198 27.72 2.06 0.15
N LEU A 199 27.60 1.48 1.35
CA LEU A 199 26.38 0.87 1.87
C LEU A 199 25.94 1.64 3.12
N ARG A 200 24.89 2.44 2.96
CA ARG A 200 24.36 3.33 4.02
C ARG A 200 23.67 2.53 5.12
N GLY A 201 23.92 2.87 6.39
CA GLY A 201 23.34 2.19 7.57
C GLY A 201 24.05 0.90 8.00
N TYR A 202 24.87 0.30 7.12
CA TYR A 202 25.58 -0.97 7.36
C TYR A 202 26.95 -0.81 8.05
N GLY A 203 27.37 0.42 8.39
CA GLY A 203 28.61 0.69 9.12
C GLY A 203 28.52 0.38 10.62
N THR A 204 27.31 0.23 11.16
CA THR A 204 27.08 -0.21 12.55
C THR A 204 27.26 -1.72 12.72
N ASP A 205 27.23 -2.22 13.96
CA ASP A 205 27.19 -3.67 14.22
C ASP A 205 25.99 -4.29 13.48
N LEU A 206 26.26 -5.15 12.49
CA LEU A 206 25.23 -5.77 11.64
C LEU A 206 24.22 -6.60 12.44
N ARG A 207 24.62 -7.15 13.59
CA ARG A 207 23.71 -7.85 14.51
C ARG A 207 22.80 -6.87 15.25
N GLY A 208 23.34 -5.70 15.58
CA GLY A 208 22.56 -4.61 16.14
C GLY A 208 21.62 -3.98 15.13
N ARG A 209 22.06 -3.81 13.88
CA ARG A 209 21.22 -3.43 12.74
C ARG A 209 20.06 -4.41 12.56
N ALA A 210 20.33 -5.72 12.55
CA ALA A 210 19.30 -6.76 12.51
C ALA A 210 18.28 -6.64 13.66
N LEU A 211 18.73 -6.34 14.88
CA LEU A 211 17.87 -6.14 16.04
C LEU A 211 16.99 -4.89 15.93
N LEU A 212 17.56 -3.76 15.52
CA LEU A 212 16.82 -2.50 15.34
C LEU A 212 15.80 -2.60 14.20
N GLU A 213 16.19 -3.19 13.05
CA GLU A 213 15.27 -3.45 11.95
C GLU A 213 14.09 -4.33 12.37
N GLN A 214 14.33 -5.42 13.11
CA GLN A 214 13.25 -6.31 13.57
C GLN A 214 12.33 -5.63 14.60
N ILE A 215 12.88 -4.79 15.48
CA ILE A 215 12.08 -3.99 16.44
C ILE A 215 11.21 -2.96 15.69
N VAL A 216 11.80 -2.17 14.80
CA VAL A 216 11.08 -1.15 14.03
C VAL A 216 10.04 -1.79 13.11
N TRP A 217 10.39 -2.90 12.44
CA TRP A 217 9.45 -3.67 11.61
C TRP A 217 8.29 -4.24 12.43
N GLN A 218 8.53 -4.87 13.60
CA GLN A 218 7.46 -5.45 14.42
C GLN A 218 6.47 -4.38 14.91
N ILE A 219 6.97 -3.22 15.34
CA ILE A 219 6.14 -2.12 15.82
C ILE A 219 5.47 -1.42 14.63
N ASN A 220 6.18 -1.06 13.55
CA ASN A 220 5.57 -0.37 12.41
C ASN A 220 4.62 -1.27 11.62
N ASN A 221 4.84 -2.59 11.57
CA ASN A 221 3.91 -3.51 10.91
C ASN A 221 2.57 -3.63 11.63
N SER A 222 2.53 -3.41 12.95
CA SER A 222 1.29 -3.38 13.74
C SER A 222 0.67 -1.98 13.85
N THR A 223 1.47 -0.91 13.84
CA THR A 223 1.01 0.47 14.10
C THR A 223 0.89 1.38 12.87
N LYS A 224 1.67 1.13 11.81
CA LYS A 224 1.75 1.92 10.57
C LYS A 224 2.06 3.42 10.76
N PHE A 225 2.82 3.79 11.80
CA PHE A 225 3.17 5.18 12.09
C PHE A 225 4.26 5.77 11.18
N LEU A 226 5.14 4.94 10.61
CA LEU A 226 6.28 5.35 9.80
C LEU A 226 6.12 4.94 8.33
N ARG A 227 6.56 5.81 7.43
CA ARG A 227 6.84 5.51 6.03
C ARG A 227 8.23 4.88 5.91
N LYS A 228 8.51 4.20 4.80
CA LYS A 228 9.79 3.51 4.55
C LYS A 228 11.03 4.42 4.67
N GLU A 229 10.89 5.70 4.32
CA GLU A 229 11.96 6.72 4.47
C GLU A 229 12.24 7.06 5.94
N GLU A 230 11.22 6.97 6.79
CA GLU A 230 11.23 7.36 8.20
C GLU A 230 11.61 6.19 9.12
N GLU A 231 11.47 4.94 8.63
CA GLU A 231 12.00 3.74 9.30
C GLU A 231 13.52 3.82 9.47
N GLU A 232 14.25 4.40 8.51
CA GLU A 232 15.70 4.60 8.61
C GLU A 232 16.06 5.69 9.62
N GLU A 233 15.35 6.83 9.66
CA GLU A 233 15.53 7.84 10.73
C GLU A 233 15.30 7.22 12.11
N GLU A 234 14.26 6.40 12.27
CA GLU A 234 13.90 5.79 13.55
C GLU A 234 14.89 4.68 13.98
N ILE A 235 15.40 3.86 13.05
CA ILE A 235 16.48 2.90 13.32
C ILE A 235 17.70 3.64 13.88
N ASN A 236 18.09 4.76 13.25
CA ASN A 236 19.21 5.57 13.72
C ASN A 236 18.93 6.26 15.06
N ARG A 237 17.70 6.73 15.32
CA ARG A 237 17.30 7.29 16.63
C ARG A 237 17.31 6.23 17.74
N LEU A 238 16.83 5.02 17.46
CA LEU A 238 16.77 3.92 18.43
C LEU A 238 18.14 3.26 18.71
N ASN A 239 19.14 3.46 17.84
CA ASN A 239 20.52 2.98 18.02
C ASN A 239 21.14 3.40 19.38
N GLN A 240 20.69 4.51 19.97
CA GLN A 240 21.07 4.92 21.33
C GLN A 240 20.82 3.82 22.41
N ASN A 241 19.83 2.95 22.21
CA ASN A 241 19.51 1.84 23.12
C ASN A 241 20.31 0.57 22.84
N LEU A 242 21.00 0.48 21.71
CA LEU A 242 21.45 -0.78 21.12
C LEU A 242 22.35 -1.59 22.05
N ALA A 243 23.33 -0.95 22.70
CA ALA A 243 24.25 -1.64 23.61
C ALA A 243 23.53 -2.29 24.80
N ARG A 244 22.48 -1.66 25.33
CA ARG A 244 21.62 -2.22 26.38
C ARG A 244 20.79 -3.38 25.85
N TRP A 245 20.22 -3.25 24.66
CA TRP A 245 19.37 -4.28 24.06
C TRP A 245 20.15 -5.53 23.64
N LEU A 246 21.33 -5.40 23.04
CA LEU A 246 22.22 -6.54 22.74
C LEU A 246 22.63 -7.29 24.03
N LEU A 247 22.95 -6.56 25.11
CA LEU A 247 23.26 -7.18 26.40
C LEU A 247 22.05 -7.94 27.00
N GLN A 248 20.82 -7.45 26.80
CA GLN A 248 19.59 -8.17 27.16
C GLN A 248 19.37 -9.42 26.28
N LEU A 249 19.72 -9.34 24.98
CA LEU A 249 19.65 -10.46 24.04
C LEU A 249 20.64 -11.58 24.38
N ASP A 250 21.86 -11.23 24.81
CA ASP A 250 22.90 -12.23 25.12
C ASP A 250 22.77 -12.88 26.48
N ASN A 251 22.25 -12.17 27.48
CA ASN A 251 21.93 -12.77 28.78
C ASN A 251 20.69 -13.69 28.73
N THR A 252 19.95 -13.72 27.61
CA THR A 252 18.74 -14.54 27.47
C THR A 252 19.08 -15.92 26.90
N LYS A 253 18.56 -16.98 27.54
CA LYS A 253 18.75 -18.37 27.10
C LYS A 253 18.19 -18.59 25.70
N PHE A 254 18.92 -19.34 24.87
CA PHE A 254 18.53 -19.69 23.51
C PHE A 254 17.09 -20.24 23.44
N GLY A 255 16.35 -19.85 22.40
CA GLY A 255 14.93 -20.22 22.21
C GLY A 255 13.93 -19.48 23.11
N ARG A 256 14.34 -18.61 24.05
CA ARG A 256 13.41 -17.75 24.80
C ARG A 256 13.29 -16.36 24.16
N PRO A 257 12.08 -15.78 24.08
CA PRO A 257 11.90 -14.42 23.58
C PRO A 257 12.34 -13.38 24.60
N VAL A 258 12.90 -12.29 24.10
CA VAL A 258 13.23 -11.05 24.83
C VAL A 258 12.15 -10.03 24.54
N ILE A 259 11.62 -9.40 25.59
CA ILE A 259 10.64 -8.31 25.46
C ILE A 259 11.34 -6.98 25.76
N TYR A 260 11.42 -6.11 24.76
CA TYR A 260 11.87 -4.74 24.89
C TYR A 260 10.65 -3.86 25.11
N ASN A 261 10.55 -3.24 26.29
CA ASN A 261 9.42 -2.40 26.69
C ASN A 261 9.70 -0.91 26.48
N ASP A 262 8.63 -0.11 26.52
CA ASP A 262 8.66 1.36 26.54
C ASP A 262 9.32 2.00 25.30
N ILE A 263 9.27 1.32 24.16
CA ILE A 263 9.75 1.86 22.89
C ILE A 263 8.72 2.86 22.36
N THR A 264 9.17 4.07 22.03
CA THR A 264 8.35 5.07 21.33
C THR A 264 8.95 5.31 19.95
N PHE A 265 8.15 5.83 19.01
CA PHE A 265 8.64 6.38 17.76
C PHE A 265 8.59 7.91 17.81
N SER A 266 9.47 8.57 17.07
CA SER A 266 9.53 10.04 16.92
C SER A 266 8.18 10.67 16.53
N ARG A 267 7.41 10.00 15.66
CA ARG A 267 6.04 10.40 15.27
C ARG A 267 4.96 10.17 16.33
N ALA A 268 5.22 9.32 17.32
CA ALA A 268 4.27 8.94 18.34
C ALA A 268 4.95 8.92 19.72
N PRO A 269 5.51 10.05 20.20
CA PRO A 269 6.43 10.09 21.34
C PRO A 269 5.76 9.72 22.67
N HIS A 270 4.44 9.80 22.76
CA HIS A 270 3.65 9.37 23.91
C HIS A 270 3.09 7.94 23.79
N ASN A 271 3.26 7.28 22.65
CA ASN A 271 2.76 5.93 22.42
C ASN A 271 3.86 4.90 22.71
N LYS A 272 3.75 4.24 23.87
CA LYS A 272 4.66 3.18 24.31
C LYS A 272 4.27 1.85 23.68
N GLN A 273 5.21 1.24 22.98
CA GLN A 273 5.11 -0.03 22.29
C GLN A 273 6.16 -1.00 22.81
N ASN A 274 5.89 -2.29 22.67
CA ASN A 274 6.79 -3.36 23.12
C ASN A 274 7.13 -4.27 21.94
N ALA A 275 8.40 -4.65 21.79
CA ALA A 275 8.86 -5.59 20.78
C ALA A 275 9.29 -6.91 21.42
N THR A 276 8.90 -8.05 20.82
CA THR A 276 9.15 -9.40 21.32
C THR A 276 10.00 -10.17 20.31
N ILE A 277 11.28 -10.36 20.63
CA ILE A 277 12.32 -10.79 19.69
C ILE A 277 12.96 -12.11 20.14
N LEU A 278 13.20 -13.04 19.22
CA LEU A 278 13.92 -14.29 19.46
C LEU A 278 15.38 -14.19 18.99
N LYS A 279 16.32 -14.80 19.73
CA LYS A 279 17.76 -14.72 19.41
C LYS A 279 18.11 -15.35 18.05
N ASN A 280 17.50 -16.48 17.68
CA ASN A 280 17.73 -17.11 16.37
C ASN A 280 17.24 -16.23 15.20
N VAL A 281 16.12 -15.51 15.35
CA VAL A 281 15.61 -14.59 14.33
C VAL A 281 16.61 -13.46 14.05
N ILE A 282 17.30 -12.98 15.10
CA ILE A 282 18.38 -11.99 14.94
C ILE A 282 19.62 -12.62 14.30
N GLU A 283 20.00 -13.85 14.67
CA GLU A 283 21.15 -14.55 14.06
C GLU A 283 20.90 -14.86 12.57
N GLU A 284 19.70 -15.32 12.21
CA GLU A 284 19.24 -15.53 10.83
C GLU A 284 19.22 -14.21 10.04
N ARG A 285 18.60 -13.15 10.57
CA ARG A 285 18.57 -11.82 9.91
C ARG A 285 19.96 -11.20 9.79
N THR A 286 20.84 -11.41 10.78
CA THR A 286 22.26 -11.00 10.71
C THR A 286 22.94 -11.70 9.56
N LYS A 287 22.74 -13.02 9.38
CA LYS A 287 23.31 -13.75 8.24
C LYS A 287 22.79 -13.23 6.91
N THR A 288 21.49 -12.93 6.77
CA THR A 288 20.96 -12.30 5.55
C THR A 288 21.68 -10.98 5.25
N ILE A 289 21.77 -10.08 6.24
CA ILE A 289 22.44 -8.78 6.09
C ILE A 289 23.93 -8.92 5.76
N VAL A 290 24.63 -9.87 6.38
CA VAL A 290 26.04 -10.18 6.08
C VAL A 290 26.19 -10.62 4.62
N ASN A 291 25.34 -11.54 4.15
CA ASN A 291 25.35 -12.01 2.77
C ASN A 291 25.04 -10.87 1.78
N ASP A 292 24.00 -10.08 2.03
CA ASP A 292 23.61 -8.93 1.19
C ASP A 292 24.78 -7.92 1.05
N VAL A 293 25.47 -7.60 2.15
CA VAL A 293 26.63 -6.70 2.16
C VAL A 293 27.82 -7.31 1.41
N VAL A 294 28.12 -8.60 1.62
CA VAL A 294 29.22 -9.29 0.93
C VAL A 294 28.96 -9.42 -0.56
N ASP A 295 27.72 -9.70 -0.99
CA ASP A 295 27.36 -9.77 -2.41
C ASP A 295 27.55 -8.42 -3.12
N ASN A 296 27.26 -7.30 -2.45
CA ASN A 296 27.56 -5.95 -2.97
C ASN A 296 29.07 -5.69 -3.09
N ILE A 297 29.88 -6.13 -2.12
CA ILE A 297 31.35 -6.02 -2.18
C ILE A 297 31.92 -6.88 -3.32
N VAL A 298 31.42 -8.11 -3.47
CA VAL A 298 31.79 -9.05 -4.56
C VAL A 298 31.38 -8.51 -5.93
N GLN A 299 30.23 -7.84 -6.03
CA GLN A 299 29.78 -7.20 -7.25
C GLN A 299 30.68 -6.01 -7.64
N TYR A 300 31.04 -5.16 -6.69
CA TYR A 300 31.99 -4.06 -6.90
C TYR A 300 33.37 -4.52 -7.38
N VAL A 301 33.92 -5.62 -6.84
CA VAL A 301 35.23 -6.13 -7.29
C VAL A 301 35.18 -6.61 -8.75
N LYS A 302 34.05 -7.17 -9.22
CA LYS A 302 33.84 -7.46 -10.66
C LYS A 302 33.78 -6.17 -11.49
N GLU A 303 33.14 -5.13 -10.99
CA GLU A 303 32.98 -3.83 -11.70
C GLU A 303 34.29 -3.05 -11.85
N LEU A 304 35.36 -3.47 -11.16
CA LEU A 304 36.73 -3.00 -11.37
C LEU A 304 37.53 -3.88 -12.36
N ASP A 305 36.91 -4.89 -12.99
CA ASP A 305 37.55 -5.94 -13.79
C ASP A 305 38.66 -6.72 -13.05
N ILE A 306 38.59 -6.79 -11.71
CA ILE A 306 39.57 -7.50 -10.87
C ILE A 306 39.13 -8.94 -10.63
N VAL A 307 40.01 -9.90 -10.91
CA VAL A 307 39.75 -11.32 -10.67
C VAL A 307 39.76 -11.60 -9.16
N PHE A 308 38.81 -12.38 -8.65
CA PHE A 308 38.72 -12.67 -7.20
C PHE A 308 39.97 -13.34 -6.62
N SER A 309 40.77 -14.05 -7.43
CA SER A 309 42.06 -14.61 -7.04
C SER A 309 43.16 -13.58 -6.78
N ASP A 310 43.00 -12.35 -7.29
CA ASP A 310 44.01 -11.29 -7.16
C ASP A 310 43.89 -10.56 -5.81
N ILE A 311 42.73 -10.66 -5.16
CA ILE A 311 42.50 -10.19 -3.78
C ILE A 311 43.32 -11.08 -2.84
N SER A 312 44.51 -10.58 -2.50
CA SER A 312 45.53 -11.28 -1.69
C SER A 312 45.36 -11.09 -0.18
N HIS A 313 44.77 -9.96 0.21
CA HIS A 313 44.63 -9.50 1.60
C HIS A 313 43.31 -8.74 1.79
N ILE A 314 42.77 -8.78 3.00
CA ILE A 314 41.61 -7.99 3.41
C ILE A 314 41.97 -7.17 4.67
N ILE A 315 41.63 -5.88 4.67
CA ILE A 315 41.82 -5.01 5.83
C ILE A 315 40.45 -4.52 6.32
N PHE A 316 40.11 -4.85 7.57
CA PHE A 316 38.96 -4.33 8.28
C PHE A 316 39.33 -3.10 9.12
N ILE A 317 38.53 -2.04 9.05
CA ILE A 317 38.70 -0.83 9.88
C ILE A 317 37.35 -0.50 10.55
N GLY A 318 37.23 -0.74 11.85
CA GLY A 318 36.04 -0.43 12.64
C GLY A 318 35.56 -1.60 13.50
N ASP A 319 34.75 -1.28 14.51
CA ASP A 319 34.34 -2.26 15.52
C ASP A 319 33.27 -3.26 15.04
N SER A 320 32.60 -2.99 13.92
CA SER A 320 31.51 -3.81 13.37
C SER A 320 32.00 -5.17 12.84
N PHE A 321 33.30 -5.31 12.58
CA PHE A 321 33.93 -6.54 12.09
C PHE A 321 34.37 -7.52 13.20
N LYS A 322 33.94 -7.30 14.45
CA LYS A 322 34.17 -8.22 15.58
C LYS A 322 33.38 -9.53 15.49
N ASN A 323 32.31 -9.58 14.68
CA ASN A 323 31.51 -10.78 14.45
C ASN A 323 32.19 -11.68 13.41
N SER A 324 32.44 -12.95 13.75
CA SER A 324 33.13 -13.89 12.87
C SER A 324 32.36 -14.21 11.59
N MET A 325 31.02 -14.14 11.59
CA MET A 325 30.16 -14.39 10.41
C MET A 325 30.59 -13.56 9.19
N PHE A 326 31.00 -12.29 9.39
CA PHE A 326 31.41 -11.42 8.27
C PHE A 326 32.78 -11.84 7.69
N LYS A 327 33.70 -12.31 8.55
CA LYS A 327 34.98 -12.88 8.13
C LYS A 327 34.78 -14.23 7.44
N GLU A 328 33.89 -15.09 7.97
CA GLU A 328 33.55 -16.40 7.42
C GLU A 328 32.86 -16.33 6.04
N GLU A 329 31.96 -15.36 5.82
CA GLU A 329 31.31 -15.19 4.52
C GLU A 329 32.31 -14.64 3.47
N LEU A 330 33.15 -13.66 3.81
CA LEU A 330 34.19 -13.17 2.90
C LEU A 330 35.22 -14.25 2.54
N LEU A 331 35.61 -15.10 3.50
CA LEU A 331 36.51 -16.25 3.26
C LEU A 331 35.89 -17.35 2.38
N GLN A 332 34.56 -17.39 2.20
CA GLN A 332 33.92 -18.26 1.21
C GLN A 332 33.93 -17.67 -0.20
N ARG A 333 34.09 -16.34 -0.36
CA ARG A 333 34.03 -15.66 -1.66
C ARG A 333 35.41 -15.36 -2.25
N TYR A 334 36.42 -15.12 -1.41
CA TYR A 334 37.79 -14.81 -1.80
C TYR A 334 38.78 -15.86 -1.28
N PRO A 335 39.77 -16.32 -2.07
CA PRO A 335 40.74 -17.34 -1.67
C PRO A 335 41.86 -16.80 -0.75
N VAL A 336 41.49 -15.95 0.19
CA VAL A 336 42.38 -15.28 1.16
C VAL A 336 42.56 -16.20 2.38
N THR A 337 43.78 -16.30 2.92
CA THR A 337 43.97 -17.09 4.17
C THR A 337 43.53 -16.28 5.40
N PRO A 338 43.10 -16.91 6.51
CA PRO A 338 42.74 -16.18 7.74
C PRO A 338 43.84 -15.30 8.34
N ASN A 339 45.11 -15.52 7.96
CA ASN A 339 46.29 -14.76 8.36
C ASN A 339 46.47 -13.48 7.52
N ASN A 340 46.05 -13.48 6.26
CA ASN A 340 46.09 -12.34 5.34
C ASN A 340 44.94 -11.33 5.59
N ILE A 341 44.28 -11.45 6.75
CA ILE A 341 43.16 -10.59 7.16
C ILE A 341 43.59 -9.77 8.37
N VAL A 342 43.89 -8.49 8.12
CA VAL A 342 44.22 -7.50 9.15
C VAL A 342 42.94 -6.84 9.65
N ALA A 343 42.82 -6.61 10.96
CA ALA A 343 41.67 -5.94 11.55
C ALA A 343 42.09 -4.88 12.57
N PHE A 344 41.69 -3.63 12.30
CA PHE A 344 41.84 -2.50 13.20
C PHE A 344 40.49 -2.17 13.83
N GLY A 345 40.42 -2.15 15.16
CA GLY A 345 39.23 -1.69 15.87
C GLY A 345 39.13 -0.16 15.84
N ASN A 346 37.97 0.37 16.25
CA ASN A 346 37.77 1.81 16.38
C ASN A 346 38.78 2.46 17.35
N LYS A 347 39.30 1.71 18.32
CA LYS A 347 40.37 2.12 19.25
C LYS A 347 41.74 2.34 18.60
N ASP A 348 41.98 1.75 17.42
CA ASP A 348 43.29 1.71 16.75
C ASP A 348 43.43 2.83 15.69
N ILE A 349 42.36 3.60 15.43
CA ILE A 349 42.37 4.77 14.53
C ILE A 349 43.49 5.78 14.85
N PRO A 350 43.80 6.13 16.11
CA PRO A 350 44.95 6.99 16.45
C PRO A 350 46.31 6.42 15.96
N GLU A 351 46.47 5.10 15.90
CA GLU A 351 47.68 4.49 15.33
C GLU A 351 47.67 4.61 13.80
N ILE A 352 46.51 4.38 13.15
CA ILE A 352 46.34 4.50 11.70
C ILE A 352 46.71 5.91 11.23
N VAL A 353 46.16 6.98 11.82
CA VAL A 353 46.53 8.35 11.39
C VAL A 353 47.96 8.75 11.82
N GLY A 354 48.57 8.00 12.73
CA GLY A 354 49.97 8.19 13.13
C GLY A 354 51.01 7.84 12.04
N ILE A 355 50.65 7.06 11.01
CA ILE A 355 51.55 6.73 9.89
C ILE A 355 51.79 7.94 8.97
N TYR A 356 50.85 8.88 8.95
CA TYR A 356 50.69 9.92 7.93
C TYR A 356 51.87 10.90 7.92
N SER A 357 52.42 11.23 9.09
CA SER A 357 53.62 12.06 9.25
C SER A 357 54.91 11.39 8.77
N GLN A 358 54.84 10.15 8.32
CA GLN A 358 55.96 9.27 7.99
C GLN A 358 55.93 8.81 6.52
N MET A 359 54.95 9.28 5.75
CA MET A 359 54.76 8.98 4.34
C MET A 359 55.40 10.06 3.44
N ASP A 360 55.76 9.69 2.21
CA ASP A 360 56.03 10.67 1.16
C ASP A 360 54.71 11.38 0.79
N LEU A 361 54.68 12.71 0.92
CA LEU A 361 53.51 13.52 0.65
C LEU A 361 53.34 13.87 -0.84
N SER A 362 54.41 13.77 -1.64
CA SER A 362 54.39 14.17 -3.06
C SER A 362 53.41 13.34 -3.89
N GLN A 363 53.09 12.12 -3.45
CA GLN A 363 52.07 11.26 -4.07
C GLN A 363 50.66 11.89 -4.10
N PHE A 364 50.40 12.91 -3.25
CA PHE A 364 49.10 13.56 -3.13
C PHE A 364 49.00 14.90 -3.89
N ASP A 365 50.07 15.45 -4.45
CA ASP A 365 50.12 16.78 -5.08
C ASP A 365 49.03 17.03 -6.13
N SER A 366 48.69 16.00 -6.91
CA SER A 366 47.64 16.06 -7.95
C SER A 366 46.23 16.00 -7.35
N LEU A 367 46.04 15.18 -6.31
CA LEU A 367 44.76 14.99 -5.64
C LEU A 367 44.43 16.16 -4.69
N ARG A 368 45.44 16.80 -4.09
CA ARG A 368 45.33 18.02 -3.30
C ARG A 368 44.70 19.16 -4.11
N LYS A 369 45.23 19.45 -5.30
CA LYS A 369 44.71 20.47 -6.22
C LYS A 369 43.28 20.17 -6.70
N ASN A 370 42.95 18.89 -6.89
CA ASN A 370 41.61 18.45 -7.27
C ASN A 370 40.60 18.69 -6.13
N ILE A 371 40.93 18.27 -4.90
CA ILE A 371 40.10 18.50 -3.72
C ILE A 371 39.96 19.99 -3.39
N GLU A 372 41.02 20.78 -3.56
CA GLU A 372 40.97 22.23 -3.40
C GLU A 372 39.95 22.88 -4.36
N ASN A 373 40.04 22.60 -5.67
CA ASN A 373 39.08 23.08 -6.67
C ASN A 373 37.64 22.66 -6.32
N LEU A 374 37.43 21.37 -6.02
CA LEU A 374 36.12 20.84 -5.63
C LEU A 374 35.58 21.46 -4.33
N SER A 375 36.45 21.93 -3.42
CA SER A 375 36.02 22.63 -2.21
C SER A 375 35.47 24.03 -2.52
N TYR A 376 36.13 24.79 -3.41
CA TYR A 376 35.63 26.09 -3.85
C TYR A 376 34.34 25.97 -4.65
N GLU A 377 34.25 25.00 -5.58
CA GLU A 377 33.03 24.71 -6.34
C GLU A 377 31.84 24.37 -5.42
N GLN A 378 32.05 23.55 -4.38
CA GLN A 378 30.99 23.21 -3.43
C GLN A 378 30.59 24.41 -2.54
N LEU A 379 31.54 25.25 -2.11
CA LEU A 379 31.24 26.46 -1.34
C LEU A 379 30.44 27.48 -2.15
N GLU A 380 30.78 27.67 -3.43
CA GLU A 380 30.02 28.53 -4.35
C GLU A 380 28.59 27.99 -4.58
N GLN A 381 28.43 26.68 -4.80
CA GLN A 381 27.11 26.05 -4.94
C GLN A 381 26.25 26.20 -3.67
N ILE A 382 26.82 26.03 -2.48
CA ILE A 382 26.12 26.22 -1.20
C ILE A 382 25.67 27.69 -1.07
N LYS A 383 26.55 28.65 -1.38
CA LYS A 383 26.22 30.08 -1.32
C LYS A 383 25.09 30.45 -2.29
N ILE A 384 25.14 30.01 -3.54
CA ILE A 384 24.09 30.25 -4.54
C ILE A 384 22.75 29.67 -4.07
N ALA A 385 22.75 28.45 -3.50
CA ALA A 385 21.55 27.82 -2.97
C ALA A 385 20.97 28.55 -1.75
N GLU A 386 21.82 29.12 -0.90
CA GLU A 386 21.38 29.98 0.21
C GLU A 386 20.80 31.31 -0.26
N GLU A 387 21.43 31.97 -1.24
CA GLU A 387 20.93 33.24 -1.80
C GLU A 387 19.57 33.06 -2.49
N ASP A 388 19.41 31.98 -3.28
CA ASP A 388 18.12 31.60 -3.90
C ASP A 388 17.07 31.26 -2.83
N ARG A 389 17.40 30.48 -1.79
CA ARG A 389 16.47 30.22 -0.68
C ARG A 389 16.03 31.51 0.02
N LYS A 390 16.98 32.38 0.38
CA LYS A 390 16.72 33.69 1.04
C LYS A 390 15.85 34.57 0.14
N ALA A 391 16.06 34.56 -1.19
CA ALA A 391 15.23 35.27 -2.16
C ALA A 391 13.80 34.70 -2.27
N ARG A 392 13.64 33.36 -2.29
CA ARG A 392 12.32 32.70 -2.31
C ARG A 392 11.52 32.96 -1.04
N GLU A 393 12.15 32.89 0.13
CA GLU A 393 11.52 33.21 1.42
C GLU A 393 11.08 34.69 1.49
N ALA A 394 11.90 35.61 0.97
CA ALA A 394 11.54 37.02 0.88
C ALA A 394 10.43 37.30 -0.15
N ALA A 395 10.38 36.54 -1.24
CA ALA A 395 9.29 36.61 -2.23
C ALA A 395 7.97 36.08 -1.67
N LEU A 396 8.00 34.96 -0.94
CA LEU A 396 6.82 34.38 -0.29
C LEU A 396 6.22 35.35 0.74
N LYS A 397 7.04 35.93 1.63
CA LYS A 397 6.57 36.92 2.61
C LYS A 397 5.94 38.15 1.96
N LYS A 398 6.52 38.66 0.86
CA LYS A 398 5.91 39.74 0.07
C LYS A 398 4.59 39.34 -0.57
N GLN A 399 4.45 38.10 -1.03
CA GLN A 399 3.19 37.59 -1.58
C GLN A 399 2.13 37.46 -0.47
N GLU A 400 2.50 36.98 0.72
CA GLU A 400 1.61 36.91 1.89
C GLU A 400 1.15 38.32 2.35
N GLU A 401 2.06 39.31 2.38
CA GLU A 401 1.74 40.72 2.64
C GLU A 401 0.77 41.30 1.59
N ILE A 402 1.02 41.03 0.30
CA ILE A 402 0.17 41.44 -0.82
C ILE A 402 -1.21 40.79 -0.73
N ASP A 403 -1.31 39.49 -0.44
CA ASP A 403 -2.58 38.79 -0.35
C ASP A 403 -3.40 39.19 0.88
N LEU A 404 -2.75 39.50 2.00
CA LEU A 404 -3.40 40.04 3.20
C LEU A 404 -3.92 41.47 2.96
N ALA A 405 -3.14 42.33 2.29
CA ALA A 405 -3.59 43.66 1.88
C ALA A 405 -4.76 43.58 0.87
N ASN A 406 -4.66 42.70 -0.12
CA ASN A 406 -5.74 42.45 -1.08
C ASN A 406 -7.00 41.87 -0.42
N ALA A 407 -6.87 41.06 0.64
CA ALA A 407 -8.00 40.55 1.40
C ALA A 407 -8.71 41.67 2.17
N ALA A 408 -7.97 42.56 2.82
CA ALA A 408 -8.54 43.73 3.50
C ALA A 408 -9.28 44.66 2.52
N MET A 409 -8.67 45.00 1.38
CA MET A 409 -9.32 45.81 0.34
C MET A 409 -10.60 45.14 -0.20
N ARG A 410 -10.58 43.83 -0.42
CA ARG A 410 -11.77 43.06 -0.82
C ARG A 410 -12.85 43.03 0.27
N GLU A 411 -12.49 43.08 1.54
CA GLU A 411 -13.46 43.12 2.65
C GLU A 411 -14.16 44.48 2.71
N ASP A 412 -13.43 45.59 2.59
CA ASP A 412 -14.02 46.93 2.64
C ASP A 412 -14.80 47.27 1.37
N GLU A 413 -14.35 46.81 0.19
CA GLU A 413 -15.16 46.86 -1.02
C GLU A 413 -16.44 46.02 -0.91
N ARG A 414 -16.36 44.84 -0.26
CA ARG A 414 -17.55 44.02 0.04
C ARG A 414 -18.50 44.71 1.01
N LYS A 415 -18.01 45.38 2.06
CA LYS A 415 -18.83 46.17 3.00
C LYS A 415 -19.53 47.32 2.29
N PHE A 416 -18.80 48.07 1.46
CA PHE A 416 -19.36 49.16 0.65
C PHE A 416 -20.45 48.63 -0.31
N ASN A 417 -20.14 47.61 -1.11
CA ASN A 417 -21.09 47.04 -2.07
C ASN A 417 -22.31 46.42 -1.37
N ALA A 418 -22.14 45.82 -0.19
CA ALA A 418 -23.27 45.34 0.63
C ALA A 418 -24.15 46.50 1.12
N ALA A 419 -23.57 47.59 1.64
CA ALA A 419 -24.32 48.75 2.08
C ALA A 419 -25.13 49.40 0.93
N ILE A 420 -24.60 49.42 -0.30
CA ILE A 420 -25.34 49.88 -1.48
C ILE A 420 -26.46 48.92 -1.88
N VAL A 421 -26.19 47.61 -1.95
CA VAL A 421 -27.22 46.60 -2.28
C VAL A 421 -28.33 46.57 -1.24
N ASP A 422 -28.02 46.74 0.04
CA ASP A 422 -29.00 46.85 1.10
C ASP A 422 -29.75 48.20 1.04
N ALA A 423 -29.08 49.33 0.78
CA ALA A 423 -29.76 50.61 0.55
C ALA A 423 -30.77 50.53 -0.63
N GLU A 424 -30.38 49.95 -1.77
CA GLU A 424 -31.31 49.65 -2.87
C GLU A 424 -32.44 48.69 -2.44
N SER A 425 -32.13 47.73 -1.57
CA SER A 425 -33.12 46.80 -1.00
C SER A 425 -34.14 47.53 -0.13
N TYR A 426 -33.72 48.55 0.63
CA TYR A 426 -34.61 49.44 1.39
C TYR A 426 -35.37 50.44 0.50
N GLU A 427 -34.78 50.91 -0.60
CA GLU A 427 -35.50 51.67 -1.64
C GLU A 427 -36.65 50.84 -2.23
N LYS A 428 -36.36 49.59 -2.64
CA LYS A 428 -37.34 48.64 -3.19
C LYS A 428 -38.42 48.23 -2.18
N LYS A 429 -38.15 48.34 -0.86
CA LYS A 429 -39.13 48.18 0.23
C LYS A 429 -39.93 49.46 0.52
N GLY A 430 -39.49 50.63 0.05
CA GLY A 430 -40.06 51.93 0.35
C GLY A 430 -39.74 52.49 1.75
N ASP A 431 -38.75 51.93 2.44
CA ASP A 431 -38.28 52.41 3.75
C ASP A 431 -37.06 53.31 3.57
N TYR A 432 -37.35 54.54 3.17
CA TYR A 432 -36.36 55.58 2.90
C TYR A 432 -35.62 56.05 4.16
N SER A 433 -36.15 55.76 5.36
CA SER A 433 -35.47 55.99 6.64
C SER A 433 -34.24 55.08 6.77
N SER A 434 -34.42 53.76 6.74
CA SER A 434 -33.30 52.81 6.84
C SER A 434 -32.33 52.89 5.66
N MET A 435 -32.82 53.30 4.49
CA MET A 435 -32.00 53.59 3.31
C MET A 435 -31.02 54.75 3.55
N ILE A 436 -31.47 55.85 4.18
CA ILE A 436 -30.63 57.02 4.48
C ILE A 436 -29.48 56.66 5.42
N ASP A 437 -29.73 55.87 6.46
CA ASP A 437 -28.69 55.45 7.41
C ASP A 437 -27.62 54.57 6.74
N LEU A 438 -28.02 53.66 5.86
CA LEU A 438 -27.08 52.79 5.11
C LEU A 438 -26.25 53.56 4.06
N LEU A 439 -26.85 54.52 3.37
CA LEU A 439 -26.13 55.38 2.42
C LEU A 439 -25.10 56.28 3.15
N ASN A 440 -25.43 56.77 4.34
CA ASN A 440 -24.47 57.48 5.19
C ASN A 440 -23.29 56.58 5.62
N ILE A 441 -23.53 55.30 5.92
CA ILE A 441 -22.46 54.32 6.20
C ILE A 441 -21.62 54.03 4.95
N ALA A 442 -22.23 53.91 3.76
CA ALA A 442 -21.46 53.75 2.52
C ALA A 442 -20.54 54.97 2.24
N LEU A 443 -20.99 56.19 2.59
CA LEU A 443 -20.19 57.41 2.49
C LEU A 443 -19.07 57.52 3.53
N THR A 444 -19.06 56.77 4.64
CA THR A 444 -17.85 56.72 5.50
C THR A 444 -16.76 55.84 4.89
N LEU A 445 -17.12 54.87 4.06
CA LEU A 445 -16.19 53.98 3.35
C LEU A 445 -15.68 54.58 2.02
N LYS A 446 -16.51 55.32 1.29
CA LYS A 446 -16.11 56.10 0.09
C LYS A 446 -16.71 57.52 0.11
N PRO A 447 -16.06 58.50 0.77
CA PRO A 447 -16.61 59.84 0.98
C PRO A 447 -16.94 60.66 -0.26
N ASP A 448 -16.37 60.34 -1.43
CA ASP A 448 -16.56 61.09 -2.68
C ASP A 448 -17.34 60.36 -3.78
N ASP A 449 -18.03 59.27 -3.44
CA ASP A 449 -18.95 58.64 -4.39
C ASP A 449 -20.13 59.56 -4.71
N LYS A 450 -20.34 59.81 -6.01
CA LYS A 450 -21.34 60.76 -6.52
C LYS A 450 -22.73 60.15 -6.65
N GLU A 451 -22.84 58.86 -6.92
CA GLU A 451 -24.14 58.20 -7.04
C GLU A 451 -24.74 57.95 -5.66
N VAL A 452 -23.93 57.61 -4.65
CA VAL A 452 -24.39 57.43 -3.27
C VAL A 452 -24.96 58.73 -2.68
N LYS A 453 -24.30 59.88 -2.95
CA LYS A 453 -24.81 61.22 -2.56
C LYS A 453 -26.16 61.53 -3.22
N LYS A 454 -26.31 61.22 -4.51
CA LYS A 454 -27.55 61.42 -5.27
C LYS A 454 -28.70 60.50 -4.79
N MET A 455 -28.41 59.24 -4.46
CA MET A 455 -29.38 58.32 -3.87
C MET A 455 -29.92 58.84 -2.53
N LEU A 456 -29.08 59.51 -1.73
CA LEU A 456 -29.46 60.10 -0.44
C LEU A 456 -30.49 61.24 -0.61
N ASP A 457 -30.28 62.14 -1.58
CA ASP A 457 -31.21 63.23 -1.88
C ASP A 457 -32.55 62.71 -2.43
N GLU A 458 -32.52 61.70 -3.31
CA GLU A 458 -33.73 61.08 -3.84
C GLU A 458 -34.55 60.35 -2.77
N ALA A 459 -33.88 59.68 -1.82
CA ALA A 459 -34.54 59.02 -0.69
C ALA A 459 -35.28 60.03 0.20
N ASN A 460 -34.64 61.15 0.53
CA ASN A 460 -35.25 62.24 1.30
C ASN A 460 -36.50 62.81 0.63
N ARG A 461 -36.49 62.98 -0.71
CA ARG A 461 -37.68 63.44 -1.45
C ARG A 461 -38.82 62.42 -1.37
N LYS A 462 -38.55 61.14 -1.68
CA LYS A 462 -39.55 60.05 -1.71
C LYS A 462 -40.21 59.85 -0.33
N LEU A 463 -39.46 60.03 0.77
CA LEU A 463 -40.00 59.99 2.14
C LEU A 463 -41.06 61.07 2.43
N SER A 464 -40.97 62.24 1.79
CA SER A 464 -41.96 63.33 1.95
C SER A 464 -43.27 63.02 1.23
N GLU A 465 -43.19 62.47 0.02
CA GLU A 465 -44.36 62.12 -0.82
C GLU A 465 -45.21 61.02 -0.16
N ILE A 466 -44.59 60.06 0.53
CA ILE A 466 -45.25 58.95 1.22
C ILE A 466 -46.12 59.42 2.39
N LYS A 467 -45.75 60.51 3.08
CA LYS A 467 -46.56 61.05 4.18
C LYS A 467 -47.93 61.53 3.68
N VAL A 468 -47.97 62.22 2.54
CA VAL A 468 -49.21 62.73 1.92
C VAL A 468 -50.11 61.60 1.42
N LYS A 469 -49.54 60.57 0.77
CA LYS A 469 -50.31 59.42 0.26
C LYS A 469 -51.01 58.62 1.38
N ASN A 470 -50.37 58.50 2.55
CA ASN A 470 -50.92 57.79 3.70
C ASN A 470 -52.24 58.38 4.22
N GLU A 471 -52.37 59.71 4.24
CA GLU A 471 -53.60 60.39 4.68
C GLU A 471 -54.78 60.09 3.76
N GLN A 472 -54.54 60.10 2.44
CA GLN A 472 -55.54 59.81 1.42
C GLN A 472 -56.01 58.35 1.48
N TYR A 473 -55.07 57.40 1.61
CA TYR A 473 -55.36 55.98 1.80
C TYR A 473 -56.31 55.71 2.97
N ASN A 474 -56.06 56.35 4.13
CA ASN A 474 -56.83 56.14 5.37
C ASN A 474 -58.31 56.50 5.25
N LYS A 475 -58.69 57.28 4.24
CA LYS A 475 -60.08 57.60 3.88
C LYS A 475 -60.70 56.50 3.03
N THR A 476 -60.03 56.07 1.95
CA THR A 476 -60.56 55.12 0.96
C THR A 476 -60.78 53.73 1.55
N ILE A 477 -59.87 53.24 2.41
CA ILE A 477 -59.97 51.90 3.00
C ILE A 477 -61.27 51.67 3.79
N ARG A 478 -61.79 52.70 4.46
CA ARG A 478 -63.04 52.61 5.24
C ARG A 478 -64.24 52.30 4.35
N MET A 479 -64.23 52.77 3.11
CA MET A 479 -65.31 52.54 2.13
C MET A 479 -65.32 51.09 1.61
N ALA A 480 -64.15 50.46 1.52
CA ALA A 480 -64.03 49.07 1.07
C ALA A 480 -64.58 48.08 2.11
N GLN A 481 -64.33 48.34 3.40
CA GLN A 481 -64.78 47.48 4.50
C GLN A 481 -66.32 47.42 4.62
N ASP A 482 -67.00 48.54 4.38
CA ASP A 482 -68.47 48.62 4.40
C ASP A 482 -69.12 47.77 3.29
N ALA A 483 -68.58 47.85 2.07
CA ALA A 483 -69.04 47.05 0.95
C ALA A 483 -68.81 45.54 1.17
N LEU A 484 -67.69 45.16 1.80
CA LEU A 484 -67.41 43.76 2.16
C LEU A 484 -68.43 43.22 3.17
N ASN A 485 -68.71 44.00 4.23
CA ASN A 485 -69.73 43.66 5.24
C ASN A 485 -71.13 43.52 4.60
N SER A 486 -71.40 44.32 3.56
CA SER A 486 -72.64 44.28 2.77
C SER A 486 -72.74 43.09 1.79
N GLN A 487 -71.75 42.19 1.74
CA GLN A 487 -71.63 41.10 0.75
C GLN A 487 -71.61 41.57 -0.73
N ARG A 488 -71.34 42.85 -0.99
CA ARG A 488 -71.25 43.42 -2.34
C ARG A 488 -69.83 43.26 -2.86
N TRP A 489 -69.46 42.03 -3.20
CA TRP A 489 -68.08 41.65 -3.54
C TRP A 489 -67.45 42.50 -4.66
N GLN A 490 -68.23 42.90 -5.66
CA GLN A 490 -67.73 43.75 -6.75
C GLN A 490 -67.43 45.19 -6.29
N ASP A 491 -68.30 45.78 -5.46
CA ASP A 491 -68.07 47.11 -4.88
C ASP A 491 -66.87 47.10 -3.93
N ALA A 492 -66.78 46.06 -3.09
CA ALA A 492 -65.70 45.85 -2.14
C ALA A 492 -64.35 45.67 -2.85
N TYR A 493 -64.35 44.97 -3.99
CA TYR A 493 -63.21 44.89 -4.89
C TYR A 493 -62.78 46.27 -5.40
N SER A 494 -63.63 46.99 -6.13
CA SER A 494 -63.27 48.27 -6.75
C SER A 494 -62.86 49.35 -5.73
N LYS A 495 -63.40 49.33 -4.51
CA LYS A 495 -63.01 50.28 -3.45
C LYS A 495 -61.73 49.89 -2.71
N SER A 496 -61.36 48.62 -2.65
CA SER A 496 -60.06 48.20 -2.12
C SER A 496 -58.94 48.34 -3.15
N GLU A 497 -59.23 48.21 -4.44
CA GLU A 497 -58.33 48.51 -5.55
C GLU A 497 -57.88 49.99 -5.51
N ALA A 498 -58.82 50.94 -5.45
CA ALA A 498 -58.53 52.37 -5.29
C ALA A 498 -57.84 52.72 -3.94
N ALA A 499 -57.93 51.87 -2.91
CA ALA A 499 -57.15 52.03 -1.69
C ALA A 499 -55.69 51.56 -1.88
N LEU A 500 -55.46 50.54 -2.71
CA LEU A 500 -54.12 50.05 -3.05
C LEU A 500 -53.39 50.97 -4.04
N GLU A 501 -54.08 51.69 -4.93
CA GLU A 501 -53.44 52.74 -5.74
C GLU A 501 -52.77 53.82 -4.87
N LEU A 502 -53.41 54.18 -3.76
CA LEU A 502 -52.91 55.18 -2.81
C LEU A 502 -51.86 54.60 -1.84
N ARG A 503 -52.02 53.34 -1.42
CA ARG A 503 -51.08 52.64 -0.54
C ARG A 503 -50.93 51.15 -0.90
N PRO A 504 -50.01 50.80 -1.83
CA PRO A 504 -49.88 49.43 -2.34
C PRO A 504 -49.40 48.40 -1.32
N ASP A 505 -48.79 48.82 -0.19
CA ASP A 505 -48.35 47.90 0.85
C ASP A 505 -49.50 47.40 1.74
N SER A 506 -50.60 48.17 1.88
CA SER A 506 -51.65 47.95 2.88
C SER A 506 -52.15 46.51 2.98
N SER A 507 -51.92 45.90 4.14
CA SER A 507 -52.44 44.57 4.49
C SER A 507 -53.97 44.54 4.53
N GLU A 508 -54.61 45.63 4.95
CA GLU A 508 -56.06 45.70 5.11
C GLU A 508 -56.77 45.89 3.76
N ALA A 509 -56.23 46.75 2.89
CA ALA A 509 -56.74 46.88 1.52
C ALA A 509 -56.53 45.58 0.73
N LYS A 510 -55.36 44.93 0.88
CA LYS A 510 -55.11 43.59 0.35
C LYS A 510 -56.10 42.57 0.91
N ARG A 511 -56.39 42.57 2.22
CA ARG A 511 -57.34 41.64 2.86
C ARG A 511 -58.71 41.74 2.21
N ILE A 512 -59.26 42.95 2.10
CA ILE A 512 -60.58 43.20 1.51
C ILE A 512 -60.59 42.89 0.01
N LEU A 513 -59.55 43.28 -0.73
CA LEU A 513 -59.41 43.00 -2.16
C LEU A 513 -59.30 41.49 -2.42
N THR A 514 -58.41 40.80 -1.72
CA THR A 514 -58.19 39.36 -1.84
C THR A 514 -59.40 38.56 -1.39
N GLU A 515 -60.11 38.95 -0.34
CA GLU A 515 -61.35 38.27 0.05
C GLU A 515 -62.47 38.48 -0.98
N SER A 516 -62.63 39.70 -1.50
CA SER A 516 -63.59 40.01 -2.56
C SER A 516 -63.26 39.24 -3.85
N GLN A 517 -62.02 39.32 -4.34
CA GLN A 517 -61.54 38.52 -5.47
C GLN A 517 -61.73 37.02 -5.22
N ARG A 518 -61.41 36.52 -4.02
CA ARG A 518 -61.56 35.10 -3.68
C ARG A 518 -63.02 34.67 -3.75
N LYS A 519 -63.97 35.49 -3.29
CA LYS A 519 -65.41 35.19 -3.39
C LYS A 519 -65.87 35.18 -4.84
N ILE A 520 -65.51 36.18 -5.63
CA ILE A 520 -65.82 36.26 -7.07
C ILE A 520 -65.23 35.05 -7.82
N LYS A 521 -63.92 34.84 -7.70
CA LYS A 521 -63.19 33.72 -8.32
C LYS A 521 -63.71 32.35 -7.86
N LEU A 522 -64.13 32.19 -6.59
CA LEU A 522 -64.71 30.93 -6.12
C LEU A 522 -66.02 30.62 -6.85
N THR A 523 -66.87 31.62 -7.11
CA THR A 523 -68.12 31.48 -7.87
C THR A 523 -67.87 31.24 -9.37
N GLU A 524 -66.79 31.79 -9.93
CA GLU A 524 -66.38 31.54 -11.32
C GLU A 524 -65.74 30.16 -11.49
N SER A 525 -64.74 29.82 -10.67
CA SER A 525 -64.08 28.52 -10.67
C SER A 525 -65.04 27.37 -10.35
N LEU A 526 -66.06 27.57 -9.51
CA LEU A 526 -67.11 26.56 -9.30
C LEU A 526 -67.82 26.18 -10.61
N LYS A 527 -68.14 27.16 -11.47
CA LYS A 527 -68.72 26.88 -12.80
C LYS A 527 -67.73 26.18 -13.71
N GLU A 528 -66.46 26.60 -13.67
CA GLU A 528 -65.41 26.01 -14.51
C GLU A 528 -65.08 24.56 -14.12
N PHE A 529 -64.96 24.26 -12.83
CA PHE A 529 -64.72 22.90 -12.32
C PHE A 529 -65.83 21.94 -12.74
N LEU A 530 -67.10 22.37 -12.73
CA LEU A 530 -68.23 21.56 -13.19
C LEU A 530 -68.17 21.28 -14.69
N LEU A 531 -67.84 22.29 -15.51
CA LEU A 531 -67.68 22.14 -16.96
C LEU A 531 -66.49 21.23 -17.34
N ARG A 532 -65.37 21.35 -16.62
CA ARG A 532 -64.19 20.49 -16.78
C ARG A 532 -64.46 19.05 -16.34
N ALA A 533 -65.15 18.86 -15.21
CA ALA A 533 -65.59 17.55 -14.76
C ALA A 533 -66.43 16.83 -15.82
N ASP A 534 -67.44 17.49 -16.39
CA ASP A 534 -68.29 16.88 -17.42
C ASP A 534 -67.52 16.56 -18.71
N THR A 535 -66.52 17.39 -19.06
CA THR A 535 -65.59 17.09 -20.16
C THR A 535 -64.77 15.83 -19.88
N PHE A 536 -64.19 15.69 -18.69
CA PHE A 536 -63.42 14.51 -18.29
C PHE A 536 -64.28 13.25 -18.16
N ILE A 537 -65.54 13.35 -17.71
CA ILE A 537 -66.51 12.25 -17.70
C ILE A 537 -66.76 11.75 -19.12
N GLY A 538 -66.97 12.66 -20.09
CA GLY A 538 -67.12 12.32 -21.51
C GLY A 538 -65.88 11.63 -22.10
N GLN A 539 -64.70 12.03 -21.66
CA GLN A 539 -63.40 11.42 -22.04
C GLN A 539 -63.07 10.13 -21.27
N LYS A 540 -63.91 9.70 -20.31
CA LYS A 540 -63.68 8.59 -19.37
C LYS A 540 -62.46 8.77 -18.45
N LEU A 541 -61.97 9.99 -18.31
CA LEU A 541 -60.89 10.38 -17.38
C LEU A 541 -61.46 10.53 -15.97
N TYR A 542 -61.75 9.38 -15.35
CA TYR A 542 -62.55 9.30 -14.14
C TYR A 542 -61.83 9.76 -12.85
N LYS A 543 -60.50 9.82 -12.81
CA LYS A 543 -59.78 10.35 -11.63
C LYS A 543 -59.82 11.88 -11.67
N GLU A 544 -59.52 12.41 -12.83
CA GLU A 544 -59.49 13.81 -13.22
C GLU A 544 -60.88 14.44 -13.03
N ALA A 545 -61.93 13.76 -13.49
CA ALA A 545 -63.32 14.13 -13.22
C ALA A 545 -63.65 14.17 -11.71
N LEU A 546 -63.19 13.19 -10.94
CA LEU A 546 -63.40 13.18 -9.48
C LEU A 546 -62.61 14.30 -8.78
N GLU A 547 -61.42 14.66 -9.26
CA GLU A 547 -60.66 15.78 -8.72
C GLU A 547 -61.35 17.13 -8.97
N GLU A 548 -61.83 17.39 -10.20
CA GLU A 548 -62.60 18.61 -10.49
C GLU A 548 -63.92 18.66 -9.71
N LEU A 549 -64.65 17.53 -9.58
CA LEU A 549 -65.86 17.49 -8.74
C LEU A 549 -65.57 17.69 -7.25
N ASN A 550 -64.45 17.19 -6.72
CA ASN A 550 -64.06 17.46 -5.33
C ASN A 550 -63.63 18.92 -5.14
N LYS A 551 -62.98 19.55 -6.13
CA LYS A 551 -62.71 21.01 -6.12
C LYS A 551 -64.01 21.81 -6.12
N ALA A 552 -65.01 21.39 -6.91
CA ALA A 552 -66.35 21.96 -6.88
C ALA A 552 -67.05 21.76 -5.51
N LYS A 553 -66.97 20.56 -4.91
CA LYS A 553 -67.52 20.27 -3.57
C LYS A 553 -66.83 21.05 -2.45
N HIS A 554 -65.55 21.40 -2.59
CA HIS A 554 -64.86 22.29 -1.66
C HIS A 554 -65.22 23.77 -1.87
N ALA A 555 -65.73 24.16 -3.05
CA ALA A 555 -66.23 25.50 -3.32
C ALA A 555 -67.69 25.71 -2.88
N ASP A 556 -68.53 24.68 -3.00
CA ASP A 556 -69.89 24.63 -2.44
C ASP A 556 -70.14 23.26 -1.79
N SER A 557 -70.01 23.20 -0.47
CA SER A 557 -70.07 21.96 0.32
C SER A 557 -71.47 21.38 0.48
N ASN A 558 -72.51 22.16 0.20
CA ASN A 558 -73.90 21.78 0.47
C ASN A 558 -74.66 21.36 -0.81
N ASN A 559 -73.98 21.35 -1.95
CA ASN A 559 -74.55 21.01 -3.25
C ASN A 559 -74.65 19.49 -3.46
N LYS A 560 -75.87 18.96 -3.32
CA LYS A 560 -76.21 17.54 -3.48
C LYS A 560 -75.88 16.97 -4.86
N GLU A 561 -75.92 17.78 -5.91
CA GLU A 561 -75.70 17.31 -7.29
C GLU A 561 -74.26 16.83 -7.50
N ILE A 562 -73.31 17.53 -6.90
CA ILE A 562 -71.87 17.21 -6.98
C ILE A 562 -71.59 15.86 -6.29
N GLU A 563 -72.25 15.60 -5.15
CA GLU A 563 -72.10 14.37 -4.38
C GLU A 563 -72.66 13.13 -5.11
N GLU A 564 -73.79 13.28 -5.81
CA GLU A 564 -74.31 12.23 -6.70
C GLU A 564 -73.36 11.92 -7.87
N ARG A 565 -72.80 12.95 -8.51
CA ARG A 565 -71.86 12.79 -9.64
C ARG A 565 -70.60 12.04 -9.18
N ILE A 566 -70.04 12.40 -8.01
CA ILE A 566 -68.90 11.70 -7.39
C ILE A 566 -69.21 10.22 -7.15
N SER A 567 -70.34 9.91 -6.52
CA SER A 567 -70.72 8.54 -6.16
C SER A 567 -70.86 7.61 -7.38
N LYS A 568 -71.38 8.15 -8.50
CA LYS A 568 -71.54 7.41 -9.76
C LYS A 568 -70.18 7.01 -10.36
N ILE A 569 -69.21 7.93 -10.36
CA ILE A 569 -67.86 7.69 -10.93
C ILE A 569 -67.04 6.72 -10.07
N GLN A 570 -67.11 6.85 -8.74
CA GLN A 570 -66.39 5.94 -7.81
C GLN A 570 -66.82 4.47 -7.99
N ASN A 571 -68.10 4.21 -8.27
CA ASN A 571 -68.61 2.86 -8.55
C ASN A 571 -68.03 2.27 -9.86
N ILE A 572 -67.89 3.09 -10.90
CA ILE A 572 -67.26 2.69 -12.17
C ILE A 572 -65.78 2.34 -11.95
N GLN A 573 -65.03 3.18 -11.24
CA GLN A 573 -63.63 2.92 -10.91
C GLN A 573 -63.43 1.67 -10.05
N LYS A 574 -64.32 1.42 -9.09
CA LYS A 574 -64.27 0.21 -8.25
C LYS A 574 -64.36 -1.06 -9.09
N LYS A 575 -65.38 -1.17 -9.95
CA LYS A 575 -65.57 -2.33 -10.83
C LYS A 575 -64.38 -2.56 -11.76
N HIS A 576 -63.85 -1.49 -12.35
CA HIS A 576 -62.69 -1.58 -13.23
C HIS A 576 -61.42 -2.07 -12.48
N LYS A 577 -61.22 -1.64 -11.23
CA LYS A 577 -60.12 -2.14 -10.38
C LYS A 577 -60.32 -3.62 -10.01
N GLU A 578 -61.56 -4.06 -9.80
CA GLU A 578 -61.89 -5.47 -9.55
C GLU A 578 -61.61 -6.35 -10.79
N GLU A 579 -61.94 -5.88 -12.00
CA GLU A 579 -61.56 -6.56 -13.26
C GLU A 579 -60.04 -6.72 -13.41
N LEU A 580 -59.27 -5.65 -13.18
CA LEU A 580 -57.79 -5.70 -13.27
C LEU A 580 -57.18 -6.64 -12.23
N GLY A 581 -57.70 -6.63 -10.99
CA GLY A 581 -57.21 -7.49 -9.92
C GLY A 581 -57.42 -8.99 -10.16
N LEU A 582 -58.41 -9.37 -10.97
CA LEU A 582 -58.61 -10.75 -11.43
C LEU A 582 -57.56 -11.13 -12.49
N LEU A 583 -57.30 -10.28 -13.47
CA LEU A 583 -56.28 -10.51 -14.50
C LEU A 583 -54.86 -10.61 -13.90
N GLU A 584 -54.51 -9.80 -12.88
CA GLU A 584 -53.23 -9.93 -12.17
C GLU A 584 -53.11 -11.28 -11.41
N GLN A 585 -54.22 -11.86 -10.93
CA GLN A 585 -54.24 -13.18 -10.30
C GLN A 585 -54.12 -14.32 -11.30
N GLU A 586 -54.77 -14.21 -12.47
CA GLU A 586 -54.61 -15.18 -13.56
C GLU A 586 -53.17 -15.19 -14.10
N LEU A 587 -52.55 -14.01 -14.26
CA LEU A 587 -51.15 -13.86 -14.67
C LEU A 587 -50.20 -14.56 -13.68
N THR A 588 -50.29 -14.21 -12.41
CA THR A 588 -49.42 -14.79 -11.35
C THR A 588 -49.72 -16.27 -11.04
N LYS A 589 -50.81 -16.83 -11.58
CA LYS A 589 -51.02 -18.28 -11.67
C LYS A 589 -50.26 -18.87 -12.85
N ALA A 590 -50.47 -18.34 -14.06
CA ALA A 590 -49.82 -18.86 -15.29
C ALA A 590 -48.29 -18.88 -15.18
N GLU A 591 -47.69 -17.91 -14.51
CA GLU A 591 -46.24 -17.85 -14.24
C GLU A 591 -45.73 -18.95 -13.29
N LYS A 592 -46.54 -19.36 -12.31
CA LYS A 592 -46.19 -20.46 -11.37
C LYS A 592 -46.31 -21.83 -12.02
N GLU A 593 -47.08 -21.91 -13.11
CA GLU A 593 -47.23 -23.08 -13.96
C GLU A 593 -46.21 -23.04 -15.15
N ASP A 594 -45.28 -22.06 -15.13
CA ASP A 594 -44.32 -21.72 -16.21
C ASP A 594 -44.96 -21.67 -17.62
N ASN A 595 -46.25 -21.33 -17.68
CA ASN A 595 -47.04 -21.26 -18.92
C ASN A 595 -46.93 -19.88 -19.56
N PHE A 596 -45.75 -19.62 -20.12
CA PHE A 596 -45.36 -18.30 -20.62
C PHE A 596 -46.29 -17.72 -21.69
N ASP A 597 -46.88 -18.55 -22.55
CA ASP A 597 -47.73 -18.07 -23.64
C ASP A 597 -49.10 -17.59 -23.13
N ILE A 598 -49.71 -18.28 -22.16
CA ILE A 598 -50.91 -17.79 -21.46
C ILE A 598 -50.58 -16.54 -20.64
N ALA A 599 -49.44 -16.50 -19.94
CA ALA A 599 -49.00 -15.31 -19.21
C ALA A 599 -48.84 -14.08 -20.14
N ILE A 600 -48.28 -14.26 -21.34
CA ILE A 600 -48.18 -13.21 -22.36
C ILE A 600 -49.57 -12.79 -22.86
N GLU A 601 -50.50 -13.73 -23.10
CA GLU A 601 -51.88 -13.39 -23.52
C GLU A 601 -52.61 -12.53 -22.45
N ILE A 602 -52.47 -12.89 -21.17
CA ILE A 602 -53.05 -12.12 -20.06
C ILE A 602 -52.40 -10.74 -19.96
N CYS A 603 -51.09 -10.62 -20.17
CA CYS A 603 -50.43 -9.31 -20.24
C CYS A 603 -50.95 -8.43 -21.38
N ASN A 604 -51.31 -8.99 -22.55
CA ASN A 604 -51.93 -8.22 -23.63
C ASN A 604 -53.35 -7.75 -23.24
N LYS A 605 -54.15 -8.61 -22.61
CA LYS A 605 -55.46 -8.22 -22.04
C LYS A 605 -55.34 -7.12 -20.97
N LEU A 606 -54.26 -7.13 -20.21
CA LEU A 606 -53.92 -6.08 -19.25
C LEU A 606 -53.48 -4.77 -19.94
N ILE A 607 -52.79 -4.81 -21.10
CA ILE A 607 -52.48 -3.60 -21.90
C ILE A 607 -53.77 -2.90 -22.37
N ASP A 608 -54.73 -3.67 -22.89
CA ASP A 608 -56.00 -3.12 -23.41
C ASP A 608 -56.92 -2.55 -22.31
N LYS A 609 -56.82 -3.09 -21.09
CA LYS A 609 -57.65 -2.70 -19.94
C LYS A 609 -56.98 -1.63 -19.06
N ASP A 610 -55.72 -1.82 -18.69
CA ASP A 610 -54.93 -0.89 -17.88
C ASP A 610 -54.18 0.10 -18.78
N ILE A 611 -54.97 0.96 -19.43
CA ILE A 611 -54.52 2.04 -20.34
C ILE A 611 -53.53 3.01 -19.65
N GLN A 612 -53.45 2.98 -18.32
CA GLN A 612 -52.55 3.82 -17.52
C GLN A 612 -51.15 3.21 -17.34
N ASN A 613 -50.99 1.87 -17.38
CA ASN A 613 -49.70 1.21 -17.24
C ASN A 613 -49.33 0.25 -18.41
N PRO A 614 -49.63 0.55 -19.69
CA PRO A 614 -49.32 -0.36 -20.80
C PRO A 614 -47.82 -0.65 -20.91
N ARG A 615 -46.96 0.27 -20.46
CA ARG A 615 -45.50 0.08 -20.39
C ARG A 615 -45.10 -1.03 -19.42
N LYS A 616 -45.65 -1.07 -18.19
CA LYS A 616 -45.42 -2.13 -17.18
C LYS A 616 -45.66 -3.51 -17.82
N TRP A 617 -46.80 -3.64 -18.50
CA TRP A 617 -47.22 -4.90 -19.11
C TRP A 617 -46.42 -5.27 -20.36
N ASN A 618 -45.99 -4.30 -21.16
CA ASN A 618 -45.07 -4.55 -22.28
C ASN A 618 -43.67 -4.99 -21.81
N GLU A 619 -43.09 -4.33 -20.80
CA GLU A 619 -41.81 -4.71 -20.20
C GLU A 619 -41.88 -6.13 -19.60
N HIS A 620 -43.01 -6.46 -18.97
CA HIS A 620 -43.27 -7.81 -18.44
C HIS A 620 -43.39 -8.88 -19.53
N ILE A 621 -44.00 -8.56 -20.69
CA ILE A 621 -44.02 -9.44 -21.86
C ILE A 621 -42.60 -9.71 -22.40
N VAL A 622 -41.69 -8.73 -22.34
CA VAL A 622 -40.28 -8.94 -22.74
C VAL A 622 -39.60 -9.92 -21.78
N TYR A 623 -39.72 -9.71 -20.47
CA TYR A 623 -39.19 -10.62 -19.45
C TYR A 623 -39.72 -12.06 -19.61
N LEU A 624 -41.03 -12.23 -19.83
CA LEU A 624 -41.64 -13.54 -20.08
C LEU A 624 -41.11 -14.21 -21.35
N LYS A 625 -40.90 -13.45 -22.43
CA LYS A 625 -40.29 -13.96 -23.68
C LYS A 625 -38.84 -14.38 -23.48
N GLU A 626 -38.04 -13.63 -22.73
CA GLU A 626 -36.66 -13.98 -22.41
C GLU A 626 -36.58 -15.26 -21.57
N ARG A 627 -37.40 -15.37 -20.51
CA ARG A 627 -37.49 -16.56 -19.66
C ARG A 627 -37.94 -17.80 -20.45
N ARG A 628 -38.95 -17.67 -21.31
CA ARG A 628 -39.40 -18.73 -22.24
C ARG A 628 -38.28 -19.15 -23.19
N ASN A 629 -37.56 -18.19 -23.79
CA ASN A 629 -36.47 -18.48 -24.73
C ASN A 629 -35.28 -19.15 -24.04
N LYS A 630 -35.01 -18.88 -22.75
CA LYS A 630 -34.03 -19.64 -21.97
C LYS A 630 -34.52 -21.06 -21.72
N TYR A 631 -35.75 -21.22 -21.22
CA TYR A 631 -36.35 -22.53 -20.92
C TYR A 631 -36.35 -23.48 -22.12
N LEU A 632 -36.64 -22.96 -23.33
CA LEU A 632 -36.55 -23.74 -24.57
C LEU A 632 -35.11 -24.23 -24.87
N LYS A 633 -34.09 -23.36 -24.72
CA LYS A 633 -32.68 -23.75 -24.90
C LYS A 633 -32.21 -24.76 -23.87
N ASP A 634 -32.66 -24.61 -22.62
CA ASP A 634 -32.36 -25.56 -21.54
C ASP A 634 -32.96 -26.94 -21.86
N ILE A 635 -34.16 -27.01 -22.46
CA ILE A 635 -34.77 -28.26 -22.96
C ILE A 635 -33.98 -28.84 -24.16
N GLU A 636 -33.65 -28.04 -25.17
CA GLU A 636 -32.87 -28.49 -26.34
C GLU A 636 -31.52 -29.08 -25.92
N LEU A 637 -30.81 -28.40 -25.02
CA LEU A 637 -29.56 -28.86 -24.46
C LEU A 637 -29.73 -30.17 -23.68
N PHE A 638 -30.77 -30.27 -22.84
CA PHE A 638 -31.05 -31.46 -22.05
C PHE A 638 -31.35 -32.72 -22.89
N GLU A 639 -32.16 -32.60 -23.94
CA GLU A 639 -32.42 -33.73 -24.85
C GLU A 639 -31.18 -34.07 -25.70
N SER A 640 -30.36 -33.08 -26.09
CA SER A 640 -29.07 -33.34 -26.76
C SER A 640 -28.08 -34.10 -25.85
N LEU A 641 -28.12 -33.86 -24.53
CA LEU A 641 -27.31 -34.57 -23.55
C LEU A 641 -27.83 -36.00 -23.33
N LYS A 642 -29.16 -36.21 -23.32
CA LYS A 642 -29.75 -37.56 -23.24
C LYS A 642 -29.29 -38.49 -24.37
N ILE A 643 -29.19 -37.99 -25.60
CA ILE A 643 -28.65 -38.77 -26.73
C ILE A 643 -27.22 -39.21 -26.43
N LYS A 644 -26.34 -38.28 -26.03
CA LYS A 644 -24.94 -38.56 -25.71
C LYS A 644 -24.76 -39.48 -24.49
N ILE A 645 -25.63 -39.38 -23.49
CA ILE A 645 -25.67 -40.28 -22.32
C ILE A 645 -25.95 -41.73 -22.76
N ASN A 646 -26.90 -41.92 -23.67
CA ASN A 646 -27.20 -43.24 -24.22
C ASN A 646 -26.03 -43.79 -25.06
N GLU A 647 -25.40 -42.95 -25.89
CA GLU A 647 -24.22 -43.31 -26.68
C GLU A 647 -23.02 -43.70 -25.81
N ALA A 648 -22.65 -42.86 -24.82
CA ALA A 648 -21.55 -43.13 -23.89
C ALA A 648 -21.83 -44.38 -23.01
N SER A 649 -23.08 -44.65 -22.64
CA SER A 649 -23.46 -45.89 -21.94
C SER A 649 -23.53 -47.12 -22.85
N PHE A 650 -23.60 -46.98 -24.17
CA PHE A 650 -23.50 -48.10 -25.11
C PHE A 650 -22.04 -48.45 -25.40
N ASN A 651 -21.18 -47.44 -25.55
CA ASN A 651 -19.75 -47.60 -25.81
C ASN A 651 -18.90 -47.90 -24.55
N GLU A 652 -19.54 -48.08 -23.39
CA GLU A 652 -18.89 -48.28 -22.07
C GLU A 652 -17.86 -47.18 -21.69
N HIS A 653 -18.07 -45.95 -22.15
CA HIS A 653 -17.24 -44.78 -21.81
C HIS A 653 -17.61 -44.23 -20.41
N TRP A 654 -17.32 -45.00 -19.36
CA TRP A 654 -17.83 -44.73 -18.01
C TRP A 654 -17.47 -43.35 -17.43
N GLU A 655 -16.30 -42.80 -17.76
CA GLU A 655 -15.85 -41.48 -17.27
C GLU A 655 -16.60 -40.31 -17.95
N GLU A 656 -16.70 -40.36 -19.29
CA GLU A 656 -17.48 -39.40 -20.09
C GLU A 656 -18.97 -39.44 -19.72
N LEU A 657 -19.52 -40.65 -19.50
CA LEU A 657 -20.90 -40.87 -19.07
C LEU A 657 -21.19 -40.20 -17.71
N ILE A 658 -20.27 -40.27 -16.74
CA ILE A 658 -20.41 -39.58 -15.45
C ILE A 658 -20.50 -38.07 -15.66
N GLU A 659 -19.66 -37.48 -16.50
CA GLU A 659 -19.66 -36.04 -16.76
C GLU A 659 -20.95 -35.59 -17.47
N LEU A 660 -21.38 -36.32 -18.51
CA LEU A 660 -22.60 -36.04 -19.27
C LEU A 660 -23.86 -36.15 -18.38
N CYS A 661 -23.97 -37.19 -17.54
CA CYS A 661 -25.09 -37.34 -16.62
C CYS A 661 -25.18 -36.19 -15.62
N ASN A 662 -24.04 -35.77 -15.03
CA ASN A 662 -24.02 -34.61 -14.11
C ASN A 662 -24.44 -33.31 -14.81
N LYS A 663 -23.97 -33.08 -16.05
CA LYS A 663 -24.35 -31.92 -16.88
C LYS A 663 -25.84 -31.89 -17.23
N ALA A 664 -26.48 -33.04 -17.47
CA ALA A 664 -27.91 -33.10 -17.71
C ALA A 664 -28.73 -32.88 -16.43
N LEU A 665 -28.31 -33.48 -15.31
CA LEU A 665 -29.00 -33.38 -14.02
C LEU A 665 -28.96 -31.96 -13.42
N SER A 666 -27.97 -31.13 -13.76
CA SER A 666 -27.94 -29.72 -13.36
C SER A 666 -28.96 -28.85 -14.11
N ILE A 667 -29.48 -29.32 -15.26
CA ILE A 667 -30.54 -28.64 -16.02
C ILE A 667 -31.93 -29.13 -15.55
N LYS A 668 -32.10 -30.45 -15.44
CA LYS A 668 -33.37 -31.08 -15.03
C LYS A 668 -33.13 -32.42 -14.34
N SER A 669 -33.75 -32.61 -13.17
CA SER A 669 -33.77 -33.90 -12.48
C SER A 669 -34.53 -34.94 -13.32
N ASP A 670 -33.86 -36.02 -13.69
CA ASP A 670 -34.43 -37.15 -14.42
C ASP A 670 -33.87 -38.46 -13.84
N ASP A 671 -34.75 -39.35 -13.37
CA ASP A 671 -34.37 -40.55 -12.64
C ASP A 671 -33.78 -41.65 -13.53
N SER A 672 -33.93 -41.56 -14.85
CA SER A 672 -33.20 -42.45 -15.77
C SER A 672 -31.73 -42.06 -15.81
N ILE A 673 -31.42 -40.75 -15.85
CA ILE A 673 -30.06 -40.22 -15.87
C ILE A 673 -29.33 -40.49 -14.55
N LYS A 674 -30.03 -40.42 -13.41
CA LYS A 674 -29.47 -40.82 -12.10
C LYS A 674 -29.00 -42.28 -12.10
N ARG A 675 -29.81 -43.20 -12.65
CA ARG A 675 -29.43 -44.63 -12.76
C ARG A 675 -28.25 -44.87 -13.70
N TYR A 676 -28.13 -44.10 -14.78
CA TYR A 676 -26.94 -44.13 -15.64
C TYR A 676 -25.69 -43.65 -14.87
N LEU A 677 -25.80 -42.57 -14.09
CA LEU A 677 -24.72 -42.04 -13.26
C LEU A 677 -24.24 -43.05 -12.20
N GLU A 678 -25.16 -43.64 -11.44
CA GLU A 678 -24.87 -44.68 -10.43
C GLU A 678 -24.14 -45.87 -11.06
N LYS A 679 -24.72 -46.46 -12.12
CA LYS A 679 -24.12 -47.58 -12.86
C LYS A 679 -22.72 -47.25 -13.39
N ALA A 680 -22.51 -46.03 -13.88
CA ALA A 680 -21.23 -45.58 -14.40
C ALA A 680 -20.17 -45.43 -13.30
N GLN A 681 -20.55 -44.89 -12.14
CA GLN A 681 -19.65 -44.75 -10.98
C GLN A 681 -19.19 -46.11 -10.46
N ASP A 682 -20.10 -47.08 -10.30
CA ASP A 682 -19.75 -48.44 -9.87
C ASP A 682 -18.83 -49.15 -10.87
N LYS A 683 -19.14 -49.04 -12.18
CA LYS A 683 -18.31 -49.64 -13.25
C LYS A 683 -16.93 -49.00 -13.36
N PHE A 684 -16.86 -47.68 -13.31
CA PHE A 684 -15.58 -46.95 -13.33
C PHE A 684 -14.72 -47.33 -12.12
N LYS A 685 -15.30 -47.38 -10.91
CA LYS A 685 -14.60 -47.79 -9.69
C LYS A 685 -14.03 -49.20 -9.81
N LEU A 686 -14.81 -50.17 -10.27
CA LEU A 686 -14.35 -51.55 -10.45
C LEU A 686 -13.16 -51.66 -11.43
N ILE A 687 -13.17 -50.87 -12.51
CA ILE A 687 -12.07 -50.82 -13.49
C ILE A 687 -10.81 -50.20 -12.87
N GLN A 688 -10.95 -49.14 -12.06
CA GLN A 688 -9.82 -48.54 -11.34
C GLN A 688 -9.25 -49.51 -10.29
N ASP A 689 -10.10 -50.19 -9.51
CA ASP A 689 -9.67 -51.15 -8.48
C ASP A 689 -8.93 -52.36 -9.09
N GLN A 690 -9.32 -52.81 -10.30
CA GLN A 690 -8.61 -53.84 -11.07
C GLN A 690 -7.25 -53.33 -11.61
N LYS A 691 -7.20 -52.14 -12.21
CA LYS A 691 -5.93 -51.53 -12.67
C LYS A 691 -4.94 -51.31 -11.52
N ASN A 692 -5.44 -50.92 -10.34
CA ASN A 692 -4.65 -50.77 -9.12
C ASN A 692 -4.08 -52.12 -8.64
N PHE A 693 -4.87 -53.20 -8.71
CA PHE A 693 -4.39 -54.56 -8.40
C PHE A 693 -3.29 -55.01 -9.38
N GLU A 694 -3.51 -54.84 -10.68
CA GLU A 694 -2.55 -55.21 -11.73
C GLU A 694 -1.23 -54.43 -11.62
N SER A 695 -1.29 -53.12 -11.35
CA SER A 695 -0.12 -52.28 -11.07
C SER A 695 0.67 -52.78 -9.85
N LEU A 696 0.00 -53.06 -8.74
CA LEU A 696 0.65 -53.59 -7.53
C LEU A 696 1.28 -54.98 -7.77
N VAL A 697 0.62 -55.85 -8.54
CA VAL A 697 1.18 -57.15 -8.95
C VAL A 697 2.39 -57.00 -9.88
N SER A 698 2.36 -56.01 -10.79
CA SER A 698 3.50 -55.69 -11.65
C SER A 698 4.70 -55.20 -10.83
N ASN A 699 4.46 -54.31 -9.87
CA ASN A 699 5.50 -53.79 -8.98
C ASN A 699 6.14 -54.90 -8.12
N VAL A 700 5.36 -55.87 -7.63
CA VAL A 700 5.91 -57.05 -6.94
C VAL A 700 6.83 -57.85 -7.87
N LYS A 701 6.46 -58.03 -9.14
CA LYS A 701 7.28 -58.76 -10.12
C LYS A 701 8.59 -58.01 -10.46
N THR A 702 8.59 -56.68 -10.53
CA THR A 702 9.83 -55.92 -10.74
C THR A 702 10.74 -56.00 -9.51
N PHE A 703 10.22 -55.79 -8.28
CA PHE A 703 11.04 -55.94 -7.08
C PHE A 703 11.57 -57.37 -6.86
N ILE A 704 10.90 -58.41 -7.38
CA ILE A 704 11.43 -59.78 -7.48
C ILE A 704 12.64 -59.84 -8.43
N ALA A 705 12.55 -59.24 -9.62
CA ALA A 705 13.65 -59.23 -10.59
C ALA A 705 14.87 -58.42 -10.09
N ASP A 706 14.59 -57.27 -9.45
CA ASP A 706 15.58 -56.36 -8.86
C ASP A 706 16.12 -56.86 -7.49
N ARG A 707 15.62 -58.01 -7.01
CA ARG A 707 16.03 -58.71 -5.77
C ARG A 707 15.77 -57.93 -4.47
N GLN A 708 14.83 -56.99 -4.50
CA GLN A 708 14.37 -56.22 -3.34
C GLN A 708 13.32 -57.01 -2.55
N TRP A 709 13.77 -58.09 -1.91
CA TRP A 709 12.90 -59.05 -1.21
C TRP A 709 12.06 -58.44 -0.08
N PRO A 710 12.58 -57.56 0.81
CA PRO A 710 11.77 -56.92 1.85
C PRO A 710 10.61 -56.10 1.27
N GLU A 711 10.87 -55.30 0.25
CA GLU A 711 9.92 -54.42 -0.41
C GLU A 711 8.85 -55.22 -1.18
N ALA A 712 9.26 -56.27 -1.90
CA ALA A 712 8.35 -57.21 -2.54
C ALA A 712 7.45 -57.93 -1.51
N LYS A 713 8.00 -58.36 -0.38
CA LYS A 713 7.27 -58.98 0.73
C LYS A 713 6.28 -58.01 1.38
N GLU A 714 6.61 -56.72 1.49
CA GLU A 714 5.72 -55.69 2.07
C GLU A 714 4.55 -55.34 1.14
N ILE A 715 4.80 -55.13 -0.15
CA ILE A 715 3.72 -54.88 -1.13
C ILE A 715 2.79 -56.11 -1.23
N ILE A 716 3.32 -57.33 -1.05
CA ILE A 716 2.51 -58.54 -0.91
C ILE A 716 1.61 -58.54 0.34
N LYS A 717 1.99 -57.89 1.46
CA LYS A 717 1.07 -57.69 2.59
C LYS A 717 -0.04 -56.72 2.22
N VAL A 718 0.28 -55.62 1.54
CA VAL A 718 -0.70 -54.61 1.07
C VAL A 718 -1.70 -55.24 0.09
N LEU A 719 -1.23 -56.04 -0.87
CA LEU A 719 -2.08 -56.81 -1.78
C LEU A 719 -3.00 -57.77 -1.01
N HIS A 720 -2.48 -58.48 -0.02
CA HIS A 720 -3.26 -59.45 0.77
C HIS A 720 -4.32 -58.78 1.67
N GLY A 721 -4.01 -57.61 2.22
CA GLY A 721 -4.95 -56.84 3.03
C GLY A 721 -6.04 -56.14 2.21
N LYS A 722 -5.74 -55.69 0.98
CA LYS A 722 -6.72 -55.03 0.09
C LYS A 722 -7.51 -55.99 -0.80
N TYR A 723 -6.93 -57.13 -1.18
CA TYR A 723 -7.52 -58.07 -2.14
C TYR A 723 -7.42 -59.52 -1.62
N PRO A 724 -8.03 -59.84 -0.46
CA PRO A 724 -7.96 -61.17 0.15
C PRO A 724 -8.48 -62.28 -0.78
N ASP A 725 -9.51 -61.98 -1.58
CA ASP A 725 -10.14 -62.90 -2.55
C ASP A 725 -9.25 -63.24 -3.76
N ARG A 726 -8.02 -62.69 -3.83
CA ARG A 726 -6.98 -63.03 -4.82
C ARG A 726 -5.81 -63.80 -4.19
N SER A 727 -6.05 -64.45 -3.05
CA SER A 727 -5.08 -65.22 -2.26
C SER A 727 -4.20 -66.15 -3.10
N ASP A 728 -4.74 -66.83 -4.12
CA ASP A 728 -4.01 -67.80 -4.94
C ASP A 728 -2.85 -67.18 -5.72
N ILE A 729 -3.10 -66.01 -6.34
CA ILE A 729 -2.11 -65.22 -7.07
C ILE A 729 -1.05 -64.70 -6.09
N ILE A 730 -1.48 -64.23 -4.92
CA ILE A 730 -0.61 -63.70 -3.87
C ILE A 730 0.26 -64.82 -3.29
N ARG A 731 -0.26 -66.05 -3.15
CA ARG A 731 0.49 -67.24 -2.73
C ARG A 731 1.51 -67.66 -3.77
N ASN A 732 1.19 -67.57 -5.06
CA ASN A 732 2.13 -67.84 -6.15
C ASN A 732 3.27 -66.81 -6.15
N LEU A 733 2.97 -65.50 -6.01
CA LEU A 733 3.99 -64.46 -5.88
C LEU A 733 4.86 -64.64 -4.62
N ARG A 734 4.29 -65.05 -3.48
CA ARG A 734 5.06 -65.42 -2.27
C ARG A 734 6.00 -66.59 -2.53
N LYS A 735 5.55 -67.61 -3.27
CA LYS A 735 6.41 -68.74 -3.65
C LYS A 735 7.51 -68.30 -4.61
N GLN A 736 7.22 -67.43 -5.58
CA GLN A 736 8.22 -66.89 -6.51
C GLN A 736 9.31 -66.07 -5.81
N ILE A 737 8.98 -65.34 -4.73
CA ILE A 737 10.00 -64.72 -3.85
C ILE A 737 10.84 -65.82 -3.18
N PHE A 738 10.19 -66.78 -2.51
CA PHE A 738 10.88 -67.82 -1.74
C PHE A 738 11.80 -68.67 -2.62
N ASP A 739 11.30 -69.18 -3.75
CA ASP A 739 12.07 -69.98 -4.71
C ASP A 739 13.29 -69.21 -5.27
N ALA A 740 13.17 -67.89 -5.46
CA ALA A 740 14.25 -67.04 -5.97
C ALA A 740 15.26 -66.61 -4.89
N GLU A 741 14.83 -66.53 -3.64
CA GLU A 741 15.65 -66.29 -2.45
C GLU A 741 16.46 -67.55 -2.10
N GLU A 742 15.80 -68.72 -2.05
CA GLU A 742 16.41 -70.04 -1.84
C GLU A 742 17.41 -70.39 -2.96
N ALA A 743 17.06 -70.22 -4.25
CA ALA A 743 17.97 -70.43 -5.38
C ALA A 743 19.12 -69.40 -5.48
N TRP A 744 19.13 -68.36 -4.64
CA TRP A 744 20.26 -67.46 -4.46
C TRP A 744 21.15 -67.89 -3.30
N GLU A 745 20.60 -68.37 -2.18
CA GLU A 745 21.37 -68.95 -1.08
C GLU A 745 22.06 -70.27 -1.47
N ASP A 746 21.40 -71.14 -2.24
CA ASP A 746 21.99 -72.36 -2.82
C ASP A 746 23.12 -72.05 -3.84
N LYS A 747 23.19 -70.82 -4.35
CA LYS A 747 24.32 -70.33 -5.17
C LYS A 747 25.50 -69.82 -4.34
N LEU A 748 25.32 -69.64 -3.03
CA LEU A 748 26.36 -69.22 -2.09
C LEU A 748 27.00 -70.41 -1.33
N SER A 749 26.46 -71.64 -1.46
CA SER A 749 26.99 -72.85 -0.82
C SER A 749 26.97 -74.06 -1.78
N GLY A 750 28.00 -74.94 -1.79
CA GLY A 750 27.97 -76.07 -2.74
C GLY A 750 29.00 -77.21 -2.57
N LYS A 751 28.60 -78.40 -3.09
CA LYS A 751 29.25 -79.75 -3.19
C LYS A 751 28.42 -80.86 -2.47
N LYS A 752 28.38 -82.15 -2.89
CA LYS A 752 28.64 -82.87 -4.17
C LYS A 752 28.13 -84.36 -4.10
N HIS A 753 28.09 -85.07 -5.24
CA HIS A 753 27.62 -86.47 -5.43
C HIS A 753 28.69 -87.61 -5.32
N ILE A 754 28.19 -88.86 -5.15
CA ILE A 754 28.78 -90.21 -5.33
C ILE A 754 27.59 -91.18 -5.65
N SER A 755 27.58 -92.27 -6.46
CA SER A 755 28.38 -92.83 -7.59
C SER A 755 27.55 -93.89 -8.38
N SER A 756 28.14 -94.67 -9.31
CA SER A 756 27.48 -95.64 -10.24
C SER A 756 27.74 -97.14 -9.90
N PRO A 757 27.20 -98.18 -10.61
CA PRO A 757 27.61 -98.60 -11.99
C PRO A 757 26.48 -99.19 -12.94
N MET A 758 26.88 -99.91 -14.01
CA MET A 758 26.14 -100.36 -15.24
C MET A 758 25.90 -101.92 -15.28
N PRO A 759 25.41 -102.66 -16.33
CA PRO A 759 24.97 -102.33 -17.73
C PRO A 759 23.72 -103.04 -18.38
N ASN A 760 23.29 -102.53 -19.56
CA ASN A 760 22.73 -103.14 -20.81
C ASN A 760 21.34 -103.88 -20.97
N ASN A 761 20.58 -103.40 -21.99
CA ASN A 761 19.67 -104.10 -22.95
C ASN A 761 18.27 -104.63 -22.49
N THR A 762 17.19 -104.80 -23.29
CA THR A 762 16.69 -104.33 -24.64
C THR A 762 15.11 -104.36 -24.64
N GLU A 763 14.21 -104.42 -25.65
CA GLU A 763 14.20 -104.73 -27.11
C GLU A 763 12.97 -104.10 -27.87
N GLU A 764 12.23 -104.81 -28.76
CA GLU A 764 11.16 -104.30 -29.68
C GLU A 764 9.69 -104.69 -29.23
N TYR A 765 8.52 -104.46 -29.89
CA TYR A 765 8.08 -104.06 -31.26
C TYR A 765 6.58 -103.57 -31.26
N GLY A 766 6.07 -102.83 -32.28
CA GLY A 766 4.61 -102.73 -32.59
C GLY A 766 4.07 -101.48 -33.37
N LYS A 767 3.03 -101.65 -34.24
CA LYS A 767 2.28 -100.63 -35.06
C LYS A 767 0.90 -101.23 -35.52
N PRO A 768 -0.05 -100.55 -36.22
CA PRO A 768 -0.52 -99.13 -36.29
C PRO A 768 -2.06 -99.03 -35.92
N PRO A 769 -3.12 -98.68 -36.72
CA PRO A 769 -3.39 -97.62 -37.74
C PRO A 769 -4.79 -96.87 -37.72
N VAL A 770 -4.79 -95.54 -37.93
CA VAL A 770 -5.62 -94.76 -38.91
C VAL A 770 -7.17 -94.46 -38.75
N LYS A 771 -7.52 -93.15 -38.93
CA LYS A 771 -8.78 -92.46 -39.45
C LYS A 771 -9.95 -91.96 -38.54
N ILE A 772 -10.25 -90.63 -38.70
CA ILE A 772 -11.58 -89.93 -38.79
C ILE A 772 -12.48 -89.88 -37.51
N ASP A 773 -13.18 -88.79 -37.11
CA ASP A 773 -13.55 -87.46 -37.69
C ASP A 773 -13.63 -86.33 -36.61
N ARG A 774 -13.80 -85.05 -37.05
CA ARG A 774 -14.41 -83.80 -36.45
C ARG A 774 -14.70 -83.64 -34.92
N PRO A 775 -14.86 -82.38 -34.38
CA PRO A 775 -14.42 -81.04 -34.86
C PRO A 775 -13.91 -80.03 -33.76
N SER A 776 -13.55 -78.81 -34.21
CA SER A 776 -13.68 -77.48 -33.55
C SER A 776 -12.49 -76.77 -32.83
N LYS A 777 -12.32 -75.50 -33.27
CA LYS A 777 -11.83 -74.25 -32.63
C LYS A 777 -10.46 -74.09 -31.92
N ASP A 778 -9.72 -73.14 -32.49
CA ASP A 778 -9.07 -71.95 -31.89
C ASP A 778 -7.83 -72.00 -30.97
N SER A 779 -6.91 -71.07 -31.30
CA SER A 779 -6.10 -70.20 -30.43
C SER A 779 -4.60 -70.50 -30.16
N SER A 780 -3.84 -69.40 -30.23
CA SER A 780 -2.61 -69.04 -29.47
C SER A 780 -1.25 -69.67 -29.79
N PHE A 781 -0.23 -68.78 -29.90
CA PHE A 781 1.22 -68.96 -29.59
C PHE A 781 2.00 -70.05 -30.39
N ASP A 782 3.28 -69.94 -30.78
CA ASP A 782 4.22 -68.81 -30.98
C ASP A 782 4.89 -69.06 -32.37
N ASP A 783 6.13 -68.75 -32.76
CA ASP A 783 7.34 -68.06 -32.25
C ASP A 783 8.15 -67.60 -33.49
N PHE A 784 8.93 -66.52 -33.42
CA PHE A 784 10.17 -66.44 -34.23
C PHE A 784 11.21 -65.38 -33.82
N PHE A 785 12.47 -65.71 -34.09
CA PHE A 785 13.67 -64.91 -33.86
C PHE A 785 13.94 -63.86 -34.96
N GLY A 786 14.82 -62.90 -34.65
CA GLY A 786 15.87 -62.48 -35.61
C GLY A 786 16.02 -60.98 -35.86
N SER A 787 17.25 -60.48 -35.77
CA SER A 787 17.69 -59.19 -36.29
C SER A 787 18.07 -59.31 -37.78
N ASP A 788 18.03 -58.24 -38.59
CA ASP A 788 19.18 -57.33 -38.73
C ASP A 788 18.85 -56.00 -39.45
N SER A 789 19.80 -55.06 -39.37
CA SER A 789 19.80 -53.73 -40.03
C SER A 789 20.33 -53.83 -41.49
N PRO A 790 20.30 -52.78 -42.37
CA PRO A 790 20.67 -51.37 -42.07
C PRO A 790 20.01 -50.22 -42.89
N LYS A 791 20.37 -48.96 -42.55
CA LYS A 791 20.55 -47.72 -43.36
C LYS A 791 19.60 -47.42 -44.56
N GLY A 792 19.06 -46.20 -44.76
CA GLY A 792 19.21 -44.91 -44.07
C GLY A 792 19.21 -43.71 -45.05
N ASN A 793 18.91 -42.49 -44.57
CA ASN A 793 18.97 -41.18 -45.28
C ASN A 793 17.96 -40.93 -46.44
N SER A 794 17.53 -39.69 -46.79
CA SER A 794 17.75 -38.34 -46.20
C SER A 794 16.84 -37.25 -46.82
N LEU A 795 16.57 -36.16 -46.06
CA LEU A 795 16.13 -34.80 -46.51
C LEU A 795 14.74 -34.66 -47.18
N GLY A 796 13.97 -33.57 -47.02
CA GLY A 796 14.09 -32.38 -46.15
C GLY A 796 13.10 -31.25 -46.56
N GLN A 797 12.93 -30.21 -45.70
CA GLN A 797 12.10 -28.99 -45.92
C GLN A 797 10.55 -29.19 -45.92
N ASN A 798 9.67 -28.22 -45.60
CA ASN A 798 9.81 -26.92 -44.91
C ASN A 798 8.47 -26.44 -44.26
N LYS A 799 8.56 -25.58 -43.23
CA LYS A 799 7.57 -24.57 -42.74
C LYS A 799 6.08 -24.91 -42.53
N GLY A 800 5.60 -24.67 -41.29
CA GLY A 800 4.67 -23.53 -41.09
C GLY A 800 3.49 -23.67 -40.11
N LYS A 801 3.60 -23.01 -38.92
CA LYS A 801 2.52 -22.73 -37.94
C LYS A 801 1.96 -23.99 -37.22
N SER A 802 1.32 -23.93 -36.04
CA SER A 802 0.87 -22.80 -35.20
C SER A 802 1.08 -23.07 -33.68
N VAL A 803 0.74 -22.08 -32.85
CA VAL A 803 0.77 -22.10 -31.36
C VAL A 803 0.03 -23.30 -30.74
N PRO A 804 0.60 -23.92 -29.69
CA PRO A 804 -0.14 -24.65 -28.66
C PRO A 804 -0.15 -23.87 -27.33
N SER A 805 -1.32 -23.65 -26.74
CA SER A 805 -1.46 -23.05 -25.40
C SER A 805 -2.68 -23.62 -24.66
N ASN A 806 -2.43 -24.37 -23.60
CA ASN A 806 -3.16 -24.46 -22.32
C ASN A 806 -2.78 -25.79 -21.63
N THR A 807 -1.97 -25.73 -20.57
CA THR A 807 -2.41 -25.72 -19.16
C THR A 807 -3.31 -26.91 -18.80
N ASN A 808 -2.84 -27.73 -17.86
CA ASN A 808 -3.73 -28.35 -16.88
C ASN A 808 -3.43 -27.75 -15.50
N SER A 809 -4.42 -27.72 -14.62
CA SER A 809 -4.44 -26.85 -13.44
C SER A 809 -4.56 -27.63 -12.13
N GLN A 810 -4.24 -26.99 -11.02
CA GLN A 810 -4.98 -27.20 -9.77
C GLN A 810 -4.86 -26.00 -8.82
N LYS A 811 -6.04 -25.44 -8.47
CA LYS A 811 -6.51 -24.92 -7.15
C LYS A 811 -5.50 -24.12 -6.27
N LYS A 812 -5.86 -23.00 -5.63
CA LYS A 812 -7.21 -22.49 -5.27
C LYS A 812 -7.15 -21.02 -4.81
N GLU A 813 -8.31 -20.36 -4.80
CA GLU A 813 -8.70 -19.21 -3.94
C GLU A 813 -7.89 -17.89 -3.96
N SER A 814 -8.61 -16.80 -4.21
CA SER A 814 -8.17 -15.41 -4.01
C SER A 814 -9.36 -14.55 -3.54
N SER A 815 -9.07 -13.50 -2.78
CA SER A 815 -9.97 -12.38 -2.47
C SER A 815 -9.16 -11.08 -2.55
N GLY A 816 -9.74 -10.02 -3.11
CA GLY A 816 -8.98 -8.81 -3.48
C GLY A 816 -9.72 -7.87 -4.43
N ASP A 817 -10.74 -7.21 -3.86
CA ASP A 817 -11.64 -6.15 -4.35
C ASP A 817 -11.20 -5.16 -5.46
N SER A 818 -12.25 -4.58 -6.09
CA SER A 818 -12.32 -3.23 -6.71
C SER A 818 -11.57 -3.04 -8.05
N PHE A 819 -12.04 -2.22 -9.01
CA PHE A 819 -12.30 -0.79 -8.85
C PHE A 819 -13.10 -0.21 -10.05
N PHE A 820 -14.25 0.40 -9.78
CA PHE A 820 -14.62 1.75 -10.24
C PHE A 820 -15.94 2.18 -9.58
N ASP A 821 -16.04 3.46 -9.23
CA ASP A 821 -17.17 4.07 -8.51
C ASP A 821 -17.39 5.50 -9.05
N SER A 822 -18.40 6.21 -8.53
CA SER A 822 -18.87 7.55 -8.91
C SER A 822 -19.66 7.62 -10.25
N ASP A 823 -20.72 8.41 -10.40
CA ASP A 823 -21.46 9.22 -9.40
C ASP A 823 -22.90 9.50 -9.90
N SER A 824 -23.81 9.87 -8.99
CA SER A 824 -24.74 11.01 -9.12
C SER A 824 -26.04 10.92 -8.28
N SER A 825 -26.54 12.11 -7.92
CA SER A 825 -27.89 12.41 -7.35
C SER A 825 -28.14 12.05 -5.87
N LYS A 826 -29.00 12.75 -5.12
CA LYS A 826 -29.27 14.21 -4.98
C LYS A 826 -30.10 14.43 -3.69
N LEU A 827 -30.34 15.69 -3.33
CA LEU A 827 -31.18 16.16 -2.21
C LEU A 827 -32.67 15.66 -2.36
N GLU A 828 -33.58 15.70 -1.37
CA GLU A 828 -33.65 16.57 -0.17
C GLU A 828 -34.56 16.06 1.00
N LYS A 829 -34.38 16.70 2.17
CA LYS A 829 -35.18 16.82 3.42
C LYS A 829 -36.68 16.41 3.38
N SER A 830 -37.16 15.88 4.52
CA SER A 830 -38.30 16.50 5.25
C SER A 830 -38.26 16.19 6.77
N LYS A 831 -39.17 16.76 7.56
CA LYS A 831 -39.16 16.76 9.05
C LYS A 831 -40.38 16.02 9.62
N GLN A 832 -40.24 15.45 10.82
CA GLN A 832 -41.26 15.68 11.88
C GLN A 832 -40.68 15.52 13.30
N LYS A 833 -41.44 16.00 14.30
CA LYS A 833 -41.08 16.04 15.73
C LYS A 833 -41.82 14.94 16.48
N GLN A 834 -41.28 14.50 17.63
CA GLN A 834 -42.07 14.42 18.86
C GLN A 834 -41.19 14.52 20.12
N HIS A 835 -41.82 14.67 21.29
CA HIS A 835 -41.17 15.00 22.57
C HIS A 835 -40.99 13.77 23.47
N THR A 836 -39.93 13.80 24.29
CA THR A 836 -40.03 13.43 25.71
C THR A 836 -38.98 14.18 26.55
N LYS A 837 -39.28 14.40 27.84
CA LYS A 837 -38.41 14.95 28.89
C LYS A 837 -38.46 13.96 30.07
N PRO A 838 -37.38 13.79 30.84
CA PRO A 838 -37.27 14.51 32.13
C PRO A 838 -35.83 15.02 32.39
N SER A 839 -35.63 16.31 32.62
CA SER A 839 -35.58 16.97 33.94
C SER A 839 -34.29 16.71 34.76
N ALA A 840 -33.38 17.67 34.73
CA ALA A 840 -32.44 17.93 35.82
C ALA A 840 -32.90 19.19 36.58
N LYS A 841 -32.58 19.27 37.87
CA LYS A 841 -32.64 20.50 38.66
C LYS A 841 -31.26 21.18 38.60
N ASP A 842 -31.21 22.49 38.75
CA ASP A 842 -30.79 23.10 40.01
C ASP A 842 -30.92 24.63 39.91
N ASP A 843 -31.48 25.24 40.97
CA ASP A 843 -31.68 26.67 41.06
C ASP A 843 -30.56 27.35 41.86
N PHE A 844 -30.30 28.61 41.49
CA PHE A 844 -29.51 29.58 42.25
C PHE A 844 -29.74 29.53 43.76
N PHE A 845 -28.70 29.83 44.56
CA PHE A 845 -28.86 30.88 45.57
C PHE A 845 -27.57 31.68 45.85
N LYS A 846 -27.75 33.00 45.76
CA LYS A 846 -26.95 34.17 46.21
C LYS A 846 -25.77 33.94 47.17
N SER A 847 -24.71 34.71 46.99
CA SER A 847 -24.48 35.94 47.77
C SER A 847 -23.73 36.98 46.95
#